data_AF-A0A1Y1HVA6-F1
#
_entry.id   AF-A0A1Y1HVA6-F1
#
_cell.length_a   1.000
_cell.length_b   1.000
_cell.length_c   1.000
_cell.angle_alpha   90.00
_cell.angle_beta   90.00
_cell.angle_gamma   90.00
#
_symmetry.space_group_name_H-M   'P 1'
#
loop_
_entity.id
_entity.type
_entity.pdbx_description
1 polymer ?
#
loop_
_entity_poly.entity_id
_entity_poly.type
_entity_poly.pdbx_seq_one_letter_code
_entity_poly.pdbx_strand_id
1 'polypeptide(L)'
;MKGQKSSTTLSASEMVTNAATALNAGELLSLCEKLVASYNSAKINPDIHADECIAEWKVTDEDDKVFLKQVLYGCCRYKKLIKALVTSLYHNNSGCTLRSDVHLYSVFVYLILIRLEELTFEQFRRLCLTQEPQKILVLVNYVFNRENLEQWCKDEWLKIYDTTFVTALIDSVLQWQPHVAEMVKRLEEKVFMKRRAEEQEADTGARGASSKFTATVVQPFNLSMSKRKPVYIDEEPVVTLKARPPPPHLDGPTPTELALEKAREQNRARAAEKYADARPFRLRVLERPSNLEKVKLEVEETRAEAHAFRPVKARPVPAASEAKVKYNAAAILREDALLRKKQEEAAKALQQYESELRDASEYLAWREEMSKAEEAERAAEIERRRIETAAGAEMVKQAVAAKAQENKQTVASMRAQAELLEQQLAQEREQIEQANRMKKLEIVEDRQAVKAAVEKVAAEKRRQAEEVERESAARARRLAEEKAIEQKRKEDLIRQLRALDAVQRTRSKEPFDPFTSGNHGLLEEMSLAELKERVGRMREQERAWEEEQRARIAAQKQEKESALLSKAETISKARERAEALRKAKRAARAVEARAKEEEGERARQEGEVKLAERLQAKRRAREEELARLEAEERAIAFEQQRLAAEKARLDALRAAELGKGAERAARAEEERQRKAAETEAETKAKQERLRKQLQRAERTERKRTIKHYDAKVERIKAENVQEKTEELAKKKTLVLTERQRMEHARQALTERDPYKASLTLPLRERPKSPPTSKMR
;
A
#
# COMPACT_ATOMS: atom_id res chain seq x y z
N MET A 1 -42.93 -27.85 1.76
CA MET A 1 -44.07 -28.51 2.45
C MET A 1 -43.73 -28.70 3.92
N LYS A 2 -44.73 -28.88 4.79
CA LYS A 2 -44.68 -29.32 6.22
C LYS A 2 -43.35 -29.12 6.97
N GLY A 3 -43.31 -28.15 7.88
CA GLY A 3 -42.36 -28.16 9.01
C GLY A 3 -42.95 -28.87 10.23
N GLN A 4 -42.10 -29.33 11.15
CA GLN A 4 -42.51 -29.81 12.47
C GLN A 4 -41.40 -29.53 13.50
N LYS A 5 -41.78 -29.38 14.77
CA LYS A 5 -40.88 -29.00 15.88
C LYS A 5 -40.28 -30.24 16.52
N SER A 6 -38.99 -30.23 16.85
CA SER A 6 -38.40 -31.13 17.84
C SER A 6 -38.52 -30.51 19.24
N SER A 7 -38.95 -31.31 20.21
CA SER A 7 -39.10 -30.92 21.61
C SER A 7 -37.99 -31.52 22.47
N THR A 8 -37.68 -30.84 23.57
CA THR A 8 -36.78 -31.32 24.63
C THR A 8 -37.16 -32.71 25.15
N THR A 9 -36.16 -33.59 25.27
CA THR A 9 -36.14 -34.64 26.30
C THR A 9 -34.79 -34.57 27.01
N LEU A 10 -34.81 -34.32 28.32
CA LEU A 10 -33.63 -34.49 29.18
C LEU A 10 -33.42 -35.99 29.41
N SER A 11 -32.18 -36.46 29.29
CA SER A 11 -31.78 -37.79 29.76
C SER A 11 -30.70 -37.61 30.81
N ALA A 12 -30.85 -38.27 31.96
CA ALA A 12 -29.96 -38.09 33.09
C ALA A 12 -28.68 -38.91 32.93
N SER A 13 -27.52 -38.26 33.01
CA SER A 13 -26.24 -38.92 33.30
C SER A 13 -25.28 -38.01 34.08
N GLU A 14 -25.78 -36.98 34.76
CA GLU A 14 -25.02 -36.16 35.72
C GLU A 14 -24.88 -36.88 37.07
N MET A 15 -24.26 -38.07 37.07
CA MET A 15 -23.84 -38.76 38.31
C MET A 15 -22.45 -39.37 38.19
N VAL A 16 -21.48 -38.56 38.63
CA VAL A 16 -20.28 -38.94 39.38
C VAL A 16 -19.52 -40.21 38.93
N THR A 17 -18.52 -39.99 38.08
CA THR A 17 -17.18 -40.56 38.30
C THR A 17 -16.14 -39.45 38.12
N ASN A 18 -15.58 -38.95 39.23
CA ASN A 18 -14.48 -37.98 39.18
C ASN A 18 -13.17 -38.70 38.86
N ALA A 19 -12.98 -39.05 37.58
CA ALA A 19 -11.66 -39.44 37.08
C ALA A 19 -10.82 -38.15 36.88
N ALA A 20 -9.66 -38.06 37.53
CA ALA A 20 -8.74 -36.97 37.28
C ALA A 20 -8.19 -37.08 35.85
N THR A 21 -8.39 -36.03 35.04
CA THR A 21 -7.84 -35.96 33.70
C THR A 21 -6.41 -35.46 33.78
N ALA A 22 -5.45 -36.37 33.66
CA ALA A 22 -4.03 -36.05 33.54
C ALA A 22 -3.77 -35.11 32.35
N LEU A 23 -2.81 -34.20 32.51
CA LEU A 23 -2.45 -33.16 31.54
C LEU A 23 -1.80 -33.75 30.28
N ASN A 24 -1.95 -33.07 29.13
CA ASN A 24 -1.15 -33.43 27.97
C ASN A 24 0.34 -33.14 28.24
N ALA A 25 1.23 -34.02 27.78
CA ALA A 25 2.68 -33.88 27.96
C ALA A 25 3.25 -32.50 27.59
N GLY A 26 2.70 -31.83 26.57
CA GLY A 26 3.08 -30.46 26.18
C GLY A 26 2.50 -29.37 27.09
N GLU A 27 1.30 -29.58 27.65
CA GLU A 27 0.69 -28.68 28.64
C GLU A 27 1.47 -28.74 29.96
N LEU A 28 1.76 -29.94 30.45
CA LEU A 28 2.56 -30.21 31.65
C LEU A 28 3.94 -29.53 31.57
N LEU A 29 4.64 -29.66 30.44
CA LEU A 29 5.89 -28.93 30.20
C LEU A 29 5.70 -27.41 30.20
N SER A 30 4.61 -26.89 29.62
CA SER A 30 4.32 -25.45 29.65
C SER A 30 4.04 -24.93 31.07
N LEU A 31 3.48 -25.77 31.95
CA LEU A 31 3.28 -25.45 33.36
C LEU A 31 4.62 -25.51 34.11
N CYS A 32 5.45 -26.54 33.89
CA CYS A 32 6.83 -26.58 34.40
C CYS A 32 7.64 -25.32 34.04
N GLU A 33 7.57 -24.87 32.78
CA GLU A 33 8.28 -23.66 32.33
C GLU A 33 7.77 -22.41 33.05
N LYS A 34 6.45 -22.18 33.09
CA LYS A 34 5.82 -21.05 33.80
C LYS A 34 6.15 -21.05 35.30
N LEU A 35 6.16 -22.23 35.91
CA LEU A 35 6.39 -22.43 37.35
C LEU A 35 7.86 -22.16 37.72
N VAL A 36 8.82 -22.57 36.87
CA VAL A 36 10.24 -22.23 37.02
C VAL A 36 10.55 -20.76 36.63
N ALA A 37 9.76 -20.14 35.74
CA ALA A 37 9.92 -18.74 35.35
C ALA A 37 9.34 -17.74 36.37
N SER A 38 8.24 -18.09 37.02
CA SER A 38 7.60 -17.26 38.06
C SER A 38 8.31 -17.32 39.41
N TYR A 39 9.00 -18.43 39.71
CA TYR A 39 9.62 -18.64 41.02
C TYR A 39 10.77 -17.68 41.34
N ASN A 40 10.67 -17.00 42.49
CA ASN A 40 11.69 -16.10 43.01
C ASN A 40 12.13 -16.48 44.43
N SER A 41 13.31 -17.09 44.52
CA SER A 41 13.93 -17.59 45.76
C SER A 41 14.34 -16.52 46.79
N ALA A 42 14.08 -15.23 46.53
CA ALA A 42 14.25 -14.14 47.49
C ALA A 42 12.91 -13.64 48.08
N LYS A 43 11.77 -14.23 47.68
CA LYS A 43 10.43 -13.80 48.10
C LYS A 43 9.57 -14.90 48.73
N ILE A 44 9.55 -16.09 48.13
CA ILE A 44 8.64 -17.19 48.48
C ILE A 44 9.44 -18.50 48.54
N ASN A 45 9.04 -19.43 49.42
CA ASN A 45 9.64 -20.78 49.48
C ASN A 45 9.18 -21.63 48.28
N PRO A 46 9.98 -22.59 47.79
CA PRO A 46 9.61 -23.44 46.65
C PRO A 46 8.25 -24.14 46.79
N ASP A 47 7.96 -24.69 47.97
CA ASP A 47 6.75 -25.49 48.24
C ASP A 47 5.48 -24.62 48.21
N ILE A 48 5.52 -23.48 48.90
CA ILE A 48 4.43 -22.48 48.90
C ILE A 48 4.17 -21.96 47.48
N HIS A 49 5.23 -21.63 46.74
CA HIS A 49 5.11 -21.16 45.34
C HIS A 49 4.51 -22.23 44.42
N ALA A 50 4.89 -23.50 44.62
CA ALA A 50 4.32 -24.60 43.84
C ALA A 50 2.83 -24.81 44.17
N ASP A 51 2.45 -24.80 45.44
CA ASP A 51 1.05 -24.96 45.86
C ASP A 51 0.17 -23.79 45.43
N GLU A 52 0.65 -22.55 45.50
CA GLU A 52 -0.06 -21.37 44.98
C GLU A 52 -0.34 -21.48 43.47
N CYS A 53 0.66 -21.85 42.67
CA CYS A 53 0.48 -22.05 41.22
C CYS A 53 -0.39 -23.28 40.89
N ILE A 54 -0.23 -24.39 41.60
CA ILE A 54 -1.04 -25.61 41.39
C ILE A 54 -2.52 -25.34 41.72
N ALA A 55 -2.80 -24.58 42.78
CA ALA A 55 -4.15 -24.17 43.15
C ALA A 55 -4.76 -23.17 42.16
N GLU A 56 -3.98 -22.22 41.65
CA GLU A 56 -4.42 -21.29 40.59
C GLU A 56 -4.80 -22.04 39.31
N TRP A 57 -3.96 -22.99 38.88
CA TRP A 57 -4.14 -23.72 37.62
C TRP A 57 -5.09 -24.92 37.72
N LYS A 58 -5.55 -25.26 38.94
CA LYS A 58 -6.53 -26.31 39.24
C LYS A 58 -6.15 -27.68 38.66
N VAL A 59 -4.87 -28.04 38.75
CA VAL A 59 -4.40 -29.39 38.40
C VAL A 59 -5.16 -30.38 39.30
N THR A 60 -5.86 -31.34 38.70
CA THR A 60 -6.71 -32.28 39.46
C THR A 60 -5.97 -33.54 39.85
N ASP A 61 -5.17 -34.10 38.93
CA ASP A 61 -4.37 -35.30 39.14
C ASP A 61 -3.23 -35.10 40.16
N GLU A 62 -2.86 -36.16 40.89
CA GLU A 62 -1.80 -36.11 41.91
C GLU A 62 -0.40 -36.37 41.34
N ASP A 63 -0.26 -37.24 40.33
CA ASP A 63 1.05 -37.54 39.73
C ASP A 63 1.59 -36.31 38.98
N ASP A 64 0.73 -35.58 38.25
CA ASP A 64 1.06 -34.28 37.65
C ASP A 64 1.54 -33.25 38.68
N LYS A 65 0.89 -33.16 39.86
CA LYS A 65 1.30 -32.23 40.95
C LYS A 65 2.65 -32.62 41.52
N VAL A 66 2.87 -33.91 41.76
CA VAL A 66 4.14 -34.45 42.25
C VAL A 66 5.25 -34.19 41.24
N PHE A 67 5.00 -34.38 39.94
CA PHE A 67 5.95 -34.06 38.88
C PHE A 67 6.29 -32.55 38.83
N LEU A 68 5.29 -31.67 38.88
CA LEU A 68 5.49 -30.21 38.91
C LEU A 68 6.35 -29.77 40.11
N LYS A 69 6.06 -30.29 41.31
CA LYS A 69 6.87 -30.04 42.51
C LYS A 69 8.30 -30.58 42.36
N GLN A 70 8.47 -31.82 41.89
CA GLN A 70 9.79 -32.43 41.66
C GLN A 70 10.65 -31.63 40.66
N VAL A 71 10.06 -31.16 39.55
CA VAL A 71 10.77 -30.34 38.56
C VAL A 71 11.21 -29.00 39.15
N LEU A 72 10.36 -28.31 39.93
CA LEU A 72 10.78 -27.08 40.62
C LEU A 72 11.93 -27.33 41.58
N TYR A 73 11.82 -28.35 42.43
CA TYR A 73 12.84 -28.66 43.44
C TYR A 73 14.16 -29.09 42.78
N GLY A 74 14.09 -29.83 41.68
CA GLY A 74 15.21 -30.16 40.81
C GLY A 74 15.91 -28.92 40.25
N CYS A 75 15.17 -28.08 39.51
CA CYS A 75 15.70 -26.85 38.92
C CYS A 75 16.24 -25.87 39.97
N CYS A 76 15.69 -25.88 41.20
CA CYS A 76 16.19 -25.07 42.32
C CYS A 76 17.46 -25.65 42.96
N ARG A 77 17.48 -26.94 43.27
CA ARG A 77 18.61 -27.64 43.93
C ARG A 77 19.84 -27.69 43.02
N TYR A 78 19.64 -28.06 41.76
CA TYR A 78 20.72 -28.22 40.78
C TYR A 78 20.97 -26.94 39.96
N LYS A 79 20.43 -25.79 40.38
CA LYS A 79 20.49 -24.49 39.67
C LYS A 79 21.89 -24.09 39.19
N LYS A 80 22.94 -24.40 39.96
CA LYS A 80 24.34 -24.12 39.56
C LYS A 80 24.83 -25.04 38.43
N LEU A 81 24.55 -26.35 38.54
CA LEU A 81 24.90 -27.39 37.56
C LEU A 81 24.23 -27.10 36.21
N ILE A 82 22.91 -26.86 36.25
CA ILE A 82 22.07 -26.55 35.10
C ILE A 82 22.54 -25.24 34.45
N LYS A 83 22.77 -24.17 35.25
CA LYS A 83 23.21 -22.88 34.72
C LYS A 83 24.54 -22.98 33.98
N ALA A 84 25.50 -23.79 34.43
CA ALA A 84 26.78 -23.94 33.74
C ALA A 84 26.58 -24.43 32.30
N LEU A 85 25.92 -25.58 32.13
CA LEU A 85 25.65 -26.19 30.82
C LEU A 85 24.72 -25.32 29.95
N VAL A 86 23.68 -24.71 30.52
CA VAL A 86 22.82 -23.77 29.76
C VAL A 86 23.63 -22.55 29.28
N THR A 87 24.57 -22.05 30.08
CA THR A 87 25.43 -20.92 29.68
C THR A 87 26.39 -21.30 28.55
N SER A 88 27.01 -22.49 28.60
CA SER A 88 27.90 -22.96 27.53
C SER A 88 27.14 -23.33 26.25
N LEU A 89 25.92 -23.85 26.37
CA LEU A 89 25.00 -24.07 25.24
C LEU A 89 24.68 -22.75 24.53
N TYR A 90 24.33 -21.69 25.25
CA TYR A 90 24.07 -20.37 24.67
C TYR A 90 25.33 -19.70 24.10
N HIS A 91 26.52 -20.00 24.64
CA HIS A 91 27.78 -19.51 24.07
C HIS A 91 28.04 -20.15 22.70
N ASN A 92 27.97 -21.48 22.63
CA ASN A 92 28.35 -22.22 21.43
C ASN A 92 27.24 -22.24 20.34
N ASN A 93 25.96 -22.16 20.72
CA ASN A 93 24.81 -22.21 19.80
C ASN A 93 24.02 -20.89 19.74
N SER A 94 24.69 -19.76 19.96
CA SER A 94 24.08 -18.42 20.05
C SER A 94 23.20 -18.02 18.85
N GLY A 95 23.51 -18.49 17.64
CA GLY A 95 22.71 -18.25 16.43
C GLY A 95 21.44 -19.10 16.30
N CYS A 96 21.30 -20.17 17.10
CA CYS A 96 20.19 -21.14 17.01
C CYS A 96 19.30 -21.19 18.27
N THR A 97 19.59 -20.39 19.30
CA THR A 97 18.93 -20.49 20.62
C THR A 97 18.47 -19.11 21.10
N LEU A 98 17.16 -18.95 21.41
CA LEU A 98 16.61 -17.68 21.89
C LEU A 98 16.70 -17.57 23.41
N ARG A 99 16.95 -16.37 23.94
CA ARG A 99 16.96 -16.08 25.39
C ARG A 99 15.58 -16.20 26.08
N SER A 100 14.49 -16.32 25.32
CA SER A 100 13.19 -16.73 25.87
C SER A 100 13.26 -18.12 26.50
N ASP A 101 13.97 -19.02 25.85
CA ASP A 101 13.89 -20.47 26.07
C ASP A 101 14.77 -20.93 27.26
N VAL A 102 15.33 -20.00 28.05
CA VAL A 102 16.21 -20.30 29.19
C VAL A 102 15.52 -21.20 30.21
N HIS A 103 14.21 -21.01 30.41
CA HIS A 103 13.42 -21.80 31.37
C HIS A 103 13.11 -23.20 30.80
N LEU A 104 12.66 -23.31 29.55
CA LEU A 104 12.56 -24.57 28.81
C LEU A 104 13.87 -25.38 28.86
N TYR A 105 15.00 -24.78 28.49
CA TYR A 105 16.30 -25.48 28.56
C TYR A 105 16.69 -25.84 29.99
N SER A 106 16.38 -25.00 30.99
CA SER A 106 16.64 -25.34 32.41
C SER A 106 15.83 -26.55 32.91
N VAL A 107 14.60 -26.71 32.44
CA VAL A 107 13.75 -27.89 32.73
C VAL A 107 14.30 -29.13 32.01
N PHE A 108 14.54 -29.06 30.70
CA PHE A 108 15.05 -30.22 29.96
C PHE A 108 16.46 -30.64 30.40
N VAL A 109 17.34 -29.71 30.77
CA VAL A 109 18.67 -30.04 31.30
C VAL A 109 18.58 -30.71 32.69
N TYR A 110 17.63 -30.29 33.54
CA TYR A 110 17.35 -31.05 34.77
C TYR A 110 16.88 -32.48 34.47
N LEU A 111 15.94 -32.63 33.53
CA LEU A 111 15.40 -33.94 33.14
C LEU A 111 16.49 -34.86 32.55
N ILE A 112 17.37 -34.34 31.68
CA ILE A 112 18.46 -35.11 31.08
C ILE A 112 19.53 -35.50 32.10
N LEU A 113 20.00 -34.55 32.92
CA LEU A 113 21.15 -34.80 33.81
C LEU A 113 20.78 -35.63 35.05
N ILE A 114 19.57 -35.49 35.59
CA ILE A 114 19.22 -36.04 36.91
C ILE A 114 18.06 -37.05 36.87
N ARG A 115 17.14 -36.94 35.90
CA ARG A 115 15.89 -37.75 35.89
C ARG A 115 15.77 -38.72 34.71
N LEU A 116 16.74 -38.78 33.81
CA LEU A 116 16.63 -39.58 32.58
C LEU A 116 16.51 -41.09 32.84
N GLU A 117 17.18 -41.57 33.88
CA GLU A 117 17.09 -42.96 34.36
C GLU A 117 15.71 -43.25 35.00
N GLU A 118 15.25 -42.38 35.91
CA GLU A 118 13.98 -42.55 36.63
C GLU A 118 12.74 -42.35 35.76
N LEU A 119 12.78 -41.40 34.81
CA LEU A 119 11.68 -41.09 33.89
C LEU A 119 11.59 -42.12 32.75
N THR A 120 12.67 -42.86 32.49
CA THR A 120 12.91 -43.69 31.30
C THR A 120 13.00 -42.91 29.99
N PHE A 121 13.78 -43.44 29.04
CA PHE A 121 13.99 -42.78 27.76
C PHE A 121 12.71 -42.62 26.93
N GLU A 122 11.72 -43.51 27.03
CA GLU A 122 10.51 -43.41 26.21
C GLU A 122 9.61 -42.25 26.65
N GLN A 123 9.43 -42.03 27.95
CA GLN A 123 8.67 -40.87 28.43
C GLN A 123 9.41 -39.57 28.13
N PHE A 124 10.73 -39.53 28.31
CA PHE A 124 11.57 -38.41 27.89
C PHE A 124 11.43 -38.10 26.39
N ARG A 125 11.43 -39.13 25.52
CA ARG A 125 11.18 -39.02 24.07
C ARG A 125 9.78 -38.48 23.78
N ARG A 126 8.74 -38.91 24.52
CA ARG A 126 7.38 -38.35 24.40
C ARG A 126 7.36 -36.87 24.74
N LEU A 127 7.97 -36.46 25.86
CA LEU A 127 8.12 -35.05 26.26
C LEU A 127 8.81 -34.22 25.16
N CYS A 128 9.99 -34.66 24.70
CA CYS A 128 10.76 -34.03 23.63
C CYS A 128 9.98 -33.85 22.32
N LEU A 129 9.14 -34.82 21.94
CA LEU A 129 8.37 -34.77 20.69
C LEU A 129 7.15 -33.81 20.72
N THR A 130 6.79 -33.25 21.88
CA THR A 130 5.74 -32.22 21.99
C THR A 130 6.22 -30.80 21.72
N GLN A 131 7.53 -30.56 21.80
CA GLN A 131 8.15 -29.23 21.72
C GLN A 131 8.66 -28.94 20.31
N GLU A 132 9.07 -27.69 20.04
CA GLU A 132 9.59 -27.33 18.72
C GLU A 132 10.85 -28.15 18.37
N PRO A 133 10.84 -28.92 17.26
CA PRO A 133 11.91 -29.87 16.94
C PRO A 133 13.30 -29.24 16.89
N GLN A 134 13.42 -28.00 16.41
CA GLN A 134 14.70 -27.29 16.29
C GLN A 134 15.32 -26.99 17.67
N LYS A 135 14.52 -26.57 18.66
CA LYS A 135 15.00 -26.26 20.02
C LYS A 135 15.55 -27.51 20.70
N ILE A 136 14.79 -28.61 20.61
CA ILE A 136 15.17 -29.89 21.20
C ILE A 136 16.38 -30.49 20.48
N LEU A 137 16.45 -30.43 19.15
CA LEU A 137 17.60 -30.92 18.37
C LEU A 137 18.90 -30.23 18.80
N VAL A 138 18.92 -28.90 18.93
CA VAL A 138 20.11 -28.14 19.34
C VAL A 138 20.54 -28.52 20.77
N LEU A 139 19.58 -28.66 21.70
CA LEU A 139 19.88 -29.13 23.06
C LEU A 139 20.46 -30.54 23.05
N VAL A 140 19.81 -31.48 22.39
CA VAL A 140 20.15 -32.90 22.40
C VAL A 140 21.52 -33.14 21.74
N ASN A 141 21.78 -32.53 20.59
CA ASN A 141 23.08 -32.64 19.91
C ASN A 141 24.22 -31.95 20.69
N TYR A 142 23.91 -30.96 21.53
CA TYR A 142 24.90 -30.36 22.43
C TYR A 142 25.21 -31.26 23.63
N VAL A 143 24.18 -31.77 24.32
CA VAL A 143 24.32 -32.47 25.62
C VAL A 143 24.79 -33.91 25.47
N PHE A 144 24.39 -34.64 24.42
CA PHE A 144 24.84 -36.03 24.21
C PHE A 144 26.15 -36.15 23.41
N ASN A 145 26.92 -35.05 23.28
CA ASN A 145 28.28 -35.06 22.75
C ASN A 145 29.31 -34.99 23.88
N ARG A 146 30.16 -36.03 23.98
CA ARG A 146 31.23 -36.16 24.97
C ARG A 146 32.20 -34.97 24.95
N GLU A 147 32.60 -34.50 23.77
CA GLU A 147 33.56 -33.41 23.62
C GLU A 147 32.99 -32.09 24.17
N ASN A 148 31.72 -31.80 23.92
CA ASN A 148 31.04 -30.61 24.44
C ASN A 148 30.96 -30.61 25.98
N LEU A 149 30.60 -31.75 26.58
CA LEU A 149 30.54 -31.87 28.04
C LEU A 149 31.93 -31.80 28.67
N GLU A 150 32.92 -32.52 28.12
CA GLU A 150 34.27 -32.56 28.69
C GLU A 150 35.04 -31.25 28.52
N GLN A 151 34.84 -30.51 27.41
CA GLN A 151 35.52 -29.23 27.17
C GLN A 151 34.87 -28.03 27.89
N TRP A 152 33.54 -27.99 27.99
CA TRP A 152 32.83 -26.77 28.44
C TRP A 152 32.05 -26.91 29.75
N CYS A 153 31.63 -28.13 30.13
CA CYS A 153 30.81 -28.34 31.33
C CYS A 153 31.64 -28.88 32.51
N LYS A 154 32.54 -29.83 32.25
CA LYS A 154 33.36 -30.55 33.24
C LYS A 154 34.12 -29.60 34.17
N ASP A 155 34.88 -28.64 33.63
CA ASP A 155 35.66 -27.70 34.43
C ASP A 155 34.80 -26.76 35.30
N GLU A 156 33.59 -26.39 34.86
CA GLU A 156 32.66 -25.60 35.69
C GLU A 156 31.95 -26.47 36.74
N TRP A 157 31.67 -27.73 36.43
CA TRP A 157 31.06 -28.69 37.35
C TRP A 157 32.02 -29.14 38.45
N LEU A 158 33.32 -29.30 38.15
CA LEU A 158 34.39 -29.63 39.11
C LEU A 158 34.64 -28.52 40.15
N LYS A 159 34.14 -27.29 39.93
CA LYS A 159 34.14 -26.21 40.93
C LYS A 159 32.99 -26.32 41.94
N ILE A 160 32.08 -27.28 41.75
CA ILE A 160 30.82 -27.41 42.49
C ILE A 160 30.66 -28.82 43.09
N TYR A 161 31.14 -29.86 42.41
CA TYR A 161 31.01 -31.27 42.78
C TYR A 161 32.33 -32.04 42.55
N ASP A 162 32.50 -33.16 43.27
CA ASP A 162 33.69 -33.99 43.20
C ASP A 162 33.89 -34.68 41.84
N THR A 163 35.14 -35.00 41.51
CA THR A 163 35.54 -35.62 40.24
C THR A 163 34.76 -36.87 39.90
N THR A 164 34.58 -37.77 40.87
CA THR A 164 33.87 -39.05 40.71
C THR A 164 32.40 -38.87 40.36
N PHE A 165 31.72 -37.88 40.97
CA PHE A 165 30.34 -37.54 40.65
C PHE A 165 30.23 -36.93 39.25
N VAL A 166 31.15 -36.02 38.89
CA VAL A 166 31.14 -35.36 37.58
C VAL A 166 31.44 -36.34 36.44
N THR A 167 32.34 -37.31 36.62
CA THR A 167 32.57 -38.36 35.60
C THR A 167 31.36 -39.29 35.49
N ALA A 168 30.82 -39.78 36.60
CA ALA A 168 29.65 -40.67 36.58
C ALA A 168 28.43 -40.00 35.92
N LEU A 169 28.22 -38.70 36.15
CA LEU A 169 27.17 -37.89 35.51
C LEU A 169 27.35 -37.75 33.99
N ILE A 170 28.60 -37.64 33.51
CA ILE A 170 28.88 -37.56 32.07
C ILE A 170 28.65 -38.94 31.43
N ASP A 171 29.17 -40.00 32.03
CA ASP A 171 29.05 -41.35 31.46
C ASP A 171 27.60 -41.89 31.51
N SER A 172 26.79 -41.55 32.55
CA SER A 172 25.37 -41.94 32.60
C SER A 172 24.51 -41.25 31.54
N VAL A 173 24.79 -39.98 31.22
CA VAL A 173 24.14 -39.28 30.08
C VAL A 173 24.57 -39.92 28.76
N LEU A 174 25.85 -40.22 28.59
CA LEU A 174 26.37 -40.82 27.34
C LEU A 174 25.89 -42.26 27.11
N GLN A 175 25.50 -43.01 28.16
CA GLN A 175 24.88 -44.34 28.01
C GLN A 175 23.60 -44.31 27.13
N TRP A 176 22.88 -43.20 27.12
CA TRP A 176 21.64 -43.05 26.34
C TRP A 176 21.87 -42.56 24.90
N GLN A 177 23.10 -42.22 24.52
CA GLN A 177 23.48 -41.72 23.19
C GLN A 177 22.98 -42.58 21.99
N PRO A 178 22.98 -43.93 21.99
CA PRO A 178 22.43 -44.71 20.88
C PRO A 178 20.90 -44.59 20.75
N HIS A 179 20.17 -44.50 21.86
CA HIS A 179 18.72 -44.28 21.87
C HIS A 179 18.37 -42.86 21.41
N VAL A 180 19.19 -41.89 21.83
CA VAL A 180 19.13 -40.50 21.37
C VAL A 180 19.36 -40.38 19.87
N ALA A 181 20.33 -41.10 19.29
CA ALA A 181 20.63 -41.02 17.86
C ALA A 181 19.44 -41.39 16.95
N GLU A 182 18.58 -42.31 17.38
CA GLU A 182 17.32 -42.63 16.67
C GLU A 182 16.28 -41.51 16.77
N MET A 183 16.23 -40.81 17.91
CA MET A 183 15.38 -39.64 18.10
C MET A 183 15.88 -38.41 17.33
N VAL A 184 17.20 -38.19 17.29
CA VAL A 184 17.85 -37.08 16.56
C VAL A 184 17.52 -37.14 15.08
N LYS A 185 17.66 -38.30 14.43
CA LYS A 185 17.28 -38.48 13.01
C LYS A 185 15.82 -38.08 12.74
N ARG A 186 14.89 -38.52 13.59
CA ARG A 186 13.46 -38.16 13.49
C ARG A 186 13.18 -36.67 13.78
N LEU A 187 14.07 -35.97 14.48
CA LEU A 187 14.00 -34.52 14.68
C LEU A 187 14.62 -33.76 13.50
N GLU A 188 15.75 -34.24 12.96
CA GLU A 188 16.41 -33.71 11.76
C GLU A 188 15.48 -33.79 10.55
N GLU A 189 14.81 -34.92 10.32
CA GLU A 189 13.75 -35.09 9.32
C GLU A 189 12.64 -34.04 9.49
N LYS A 190 12.14 -33.84 10.72
CA LYS A 190 11.09 -32.84 11.01
C LYS A 190 11.56 -31.41 10.77
N VAL A 191 12.77 -31.05 11.18
CA VAL A 191 13.33 -29.71 10.98
C VAL A 191 13.57 -29.46 9.49
N PHE A 192 14.13 -30.43 8.76
CA PHE A 192 14.36 -30.33 7.32
C PHE A 192 13.05 -30.20 6.53
N MET A 193 12.02 -30.98 6.87
CA MET A 193 10.71 -30.89 6.21
C MET A 193 9.96 -29.60 6.57
N LYS A 194 10.04 -29.12 7.83
CA LYS A 194 9.48 -27.81 8.23
C LYS A 194 10.15 -26.68 7.43
N ARG A 195 11.49 -26.66 7.41
CA ARG A 195 12.28 -25.67 6.67
C ARG A 195 12.00 -25.71 5.17
N ARG A 196 11.88 -26.91 4.58
CA ARG A 196 11.52 -27.06 3.16
C ARG A 196 10.12 -26.53 2.85
N ALA A 197 9.16 -26.69 3.75
CA ALA A 197 7.83 -26.10 3.62
C ALA A 197 7.88 -24.56 3.75
N GLU A 198 8.63 -24.02 4.72
CA GLU A 198 8.86 -22.57 4.89
C GLU A 198 9.57 -21.95 3.66
N GLU A 199 10.54 -22.65 3.07
CA GLU A 199 11.21 -22.24 1.83
C GLU A 199 10.28 -22.31 0.61
N GLN A 200 9.34 -23.26 0.55
CA GLN A 200 8.30 -23.34 -0.50
C GLN A 200 7.18 -22.28 -0.33
N GLU A 201 6.80 -21.92 0.90
CA GLU A 201 5.90 -20.77 1.17
C GLU A 201 6.60 -19.42 0.86
N ALA A 202 7.93 -19.36 0.96
CA ALA A 202 8.71 -18.18 0.60
C ALA A 202 8.85 -17.99 -0.93
N ASP A 203 9.19 -19.06 -1.66
CA ASP A 203 9.42 -19.01 -3.12
C ASP A 203 8.13 -18.77 -3.93
N THR A 204 6.97 -19.18 -3.39
CA THR A 204 5.65 -18.83 -3.95
C THR A 204 5.21 -17.38 -3.67
N GLY A 205 6.02 -16.58 -2.98
CA GLY A 205 5.76 -15.16 -2.69
C GLY A 205 4.59 -14.88 -1.72
N ALA A 206 3.91 -15.92 -1.23
CA ALA A 206 2.63 -15.84 -0.54
C ALA A 206 2.74 -15.52 0.96
N ARG A 207 3.52 -14.47 1.33
CA ARG A 207 3.66 -13.99 2.71
C ARG A 207 2.36 -13.40 3.26
N GLY A 208 1.45 -14.26 3.69
CA GLY A 208 0.19 -13.90 4.36
C GLY A 208 -0.93 -14.95 4.31
N ALA A 209 -0.73 -16.15 3.76
CA ALA A 209 -1.83 -17.06 3.39
C ALA A 209 -2.01 -18.33 4.26
N SER A 210 -1.14 -18.61 5.25
CA SER A 210 -1.17 -19.85 6.05
C SER A 210 -1.79 -19.71 7.46
N SER A 211 -2.43 -18.58 7.78
CA SER A 211 -3.47 -18.56 8.82
C SER A 211 -4.77 -19.11 8.24
N LYS A 212 -5.27 -20.24 8.77
CA LYS A 212 -6.63 -20.70 8.46
C LYS A 212 -7.60 -19.63 8.94
N PHE A 213 -8.27 -18.94 8.02
CA PHE A 213 -9.29 -17.94 8.34
C PHE A 213 -10.47 -18.60 9.05
N THR A 214 -10.42 -18.62 10.39
CA THR A 214 -11.58 -18.87 11.23
C THR A 214 -12.56 -17.72 10.98
N ALA A 215 -13.71 -18.04 10.39
CA ALA A 215 -14.69 -17.02 10.03
C ALA A 215 -15.06 -16.18 11.27
N THR A 216 -14.82 -14.88 11.20
CA THR A 216 -14.86 -13.98 12.36
C THR A 216 -16.25 -13.96 13.00
N VAL A 217 -16.43 -14.71 14.08
CA VAL A 217 -17.65 -14.65 14.90
C VAL A 217 -17.69 -13.26 15.54
N VAL A 218 -18.71 -12.48 15.21
CA VAL A 218 -18.77 -11.06 15.56
C VAL A 218 -19.08 -10.89 17.04
N GLN A 219 -18.05 -10.65 17.86
CA GLN A 219 -18.23 -10.24 19.25
C GLN A 219 -18.76 -8.79 19.28
N PRO A 220 -19.93 -8.50 19.86
CA PRO A 220 -20.52 -7.16 19.82
C PRO A 220 -19.76 -6.22 20.77
N PHE A 221 -19.17 -5.16 20.19
CA PHE A 221 -18.56 -4.07 20.96
C PHE A 221 -19.61 -3.04 21.39
N ASN A 222 -19.46 -2.50 22.61
CA ASN A 222 -20.25 -1.36 23.07
C ASN A 222 -19.56 -0.04 22.65
N LEU A 223 -19.92 0.49 21.48
CA LEU A 223 -19.57 1.85 21.06
C LEU A 223 -20.80 2.77 21.07
N SER A 224 -20.65 3.95 21.66
CA SER A 224 -21.67 4.99 21.64
C SER A 224 -21.91 5.47 20.21
N MET A 225 -23.14 5.35 19.71
CA MET A 225 -23.47 5.78 18.35
C MET A 225 -23.41 7.30 18.22
N SER A 226 -22.44 7.80 17.46
CA SER A 226 -22.58 9.12 16.82
C SER A 226 -23.78 9.09 15.88
N LYS A 227 -24.50 10.22 15.78
CA LYS A 227 -25.68 10.32 14.91
C LYS A 227 -25.25 10.11 13.46
N ARG A 228 -25.65 8.97 12.87
CA ARG A 228 -25.43 8.70 11.44
C ARG A 228 -26.03 9.83 10.62
N LYS A 229 -25.35 10.27 9.56
CA LYS A 229 -26.03 11.02 8.49
C LYS A 229 -27.16 10.14 7.95
N PRO A 230 -28.34 10.72 7.63
CA PRO A 230 -29.41 9.94 7.01
C PRO A 230 -28.89 9.32 5.71
N VAL A 231 -29.23 8.05 5.49
CA VAL A 231 -29.05 7.39 4.19
C VAL A 231 -29.96 8.10 3.19
N TYR A 232 -29.51 8.28 1.96
CA TYR A 232 -30.40 8.69 0.88
C TYR A 232 -31.39 7.55 0.64
N ILE A 233 -32.63 7.75 1.08
CA ILE A 233 -33.73 6.83 0.81
C ILE A 233 -34.12 7.06 -0.65
N ASP A 234 -34.04 6.03 -1.49
CA ASP A 234 -34.63 6.09 -2.82
C ASP A 234 -36.13 6.37 -2.67
N GLU A 235 -36.58 7.53 -3.17
CA GLU A 235 -37.94 8.02 -2.93
C GLU A 235 -38.97 7.00 -3.45
N GLU A 236 -39.85 6.54 -2.57
CA GLU A 236 -40.98 5.69 -2.95
C GLU A 236 -41.78 6.37 -4.08
N PRO A 237 -42.17 5.66 -5.15
CA PRO A 237 -42.69 6.27 -6.36
C PRO A 237 -43.95 7.10 -6.07
N VAL A 238 -43.77 8.44 -6.09
CA VAL A 238 -44.72 9.42 -5.57
C VAL A 238 -46.12 9.21 -6.15
N VAL A 239 -47.07 8.84 -5.29
CA VAL A 239 -48.48 8.71 -5.66
C VAL A 239 -48.99 10.08 -6.14
N THR A 240 -49.44 10.14 -7.39
CA THR A 240 -49.62 11.41 -8.13
C THR A 240 -50.82 12.24 -7.66
N LEU A 241 -50.59 13.04 -6.61
CA LEU A 241 -51.52 14.05 -6.12
C LEU A 241 -51.66 15.19 -7.14
N LYS A 242 -52.73 15.17 -7.95
CA LYS A 242 -53.07 16.25 -8.88
C LYS A 242 -53.20 17.60 -8.16
N ALA A 243 -52.49 18.62 -8.64
CA ALA A 243 -52.68 19.99 -8.18
C ALA A 243 -54.14 20.47 -8.38
N ARG A 244 -54.59 21.45 -7.58
CA ARG A 244 -55.76 22.27 -7.94
C ARG A 244 -55.29 23.32 -8.95
N PRO A 245 -56.12 23.74 -9.93
CA PRO A 245 -55.76 24.83 -10.82
C PRO A 245 -55.54 26.12 -10.01
N PRO A 246 -54.56 26.96 -10.38
CA PRO A 246 -54.34 28.25 -9.73
C PRO A 246 -55.52 29.21 -9.99
N PRO A 247 -55.82 30.14 -9.07
CA PRO A 247 -56.80 31.19 -9.32
C PRO A 247 -56.33 32.13 -10.45
N PRO A 248 -57.25 32.80 -11.17
CA PRO A 248 -56.89 33.74 -12.23
C PRO A 248 -56.10 34.94 -11.68
N HIS A 249 -55.20 35.47 -12.51
CA HIS A 249 -54.35 36.61 -12.18
C HIS A 249 -55.20 37.88 -11.96
N LEU A 250 -54.84 38.66 -10.95
CA LEU A 250 -55.37 40.02 -10.72
C LEU A 250 -54.23 41.00 -10.91
N ASP A 251 -54.40 41.95 -11.83
CA ASP A 251 -53.34 42.88 -12.21
C ASP A 251 -53.19 44.02 -11.21
N GLY A 252 -52.40 43.77 -10.16
CA GLY A 252 -51.98 44.77 -9.18
C GLY A 252 -51.46 44.13 -7.90
N PRO A 253 -50.46 44.71 -7.21
CA PRO A 253 -49.93 44.18 -5.97
C PRO A 253 -51.03 44.17 -4.90
N THR A 254 -51.24 43.01 -4.28
CA THR A 254 -52.30 42.83 -3.27
C THR A 254 -52.05 43.72 -2.04
N PRO A 255 -53.10 44.05 -1.25
CA PRO A 255 -52.91 44.77 0.01
C PRO A 255 -51.95 44.07 0.97
N THR A 256 -51.90 42.74 0.90
CA THR A 256 -50.93 41.88 1.61
C THR A 256 -49.49 42.04 1.12
N GLU A 257 -49.26 42.19 -0.19
CA GLU A 257 -47.93 42.43 -0.74
C GLU A 257 -47.45 43.85 -0.45
N LEU A 258 -48.31 44.86 -0.58
CA LEU A 258 -47.99 46.24 -0.19
C LEU A 258 -47.68 46.37 1.31
N ALA A 259 -48.34 45.58 2.17
CA ALA A 259 -48.00 45.48 3.58
C ALA A 259 -46.67 44.74 3.80
N LEU A 260 -46.40 43.68 3.04
CA LEU A 260 -45.16 42.91 3.10
C LEU A 260 -43.95 43.73 2.64
N GLU A 261 -44.09 44.56 1.60
CA GLU A 261 -43.03 45.46 1.14
C GLU A 261 -42.72 46.54 2.18
N LYS A 262 -43.74 47.21 2.73
CA LYS A 262 -43.54 48.17 3.84
C LYS A 262 -42.89 47.51 5.07
N ALA A 263 -43.25 46.26 5.39
CA ALA A 263 -42.59 45.50 6.45
C ALA A 263 -41.15 45.10 6.10
N ARG A 264 -40.85 44.78 4.82
CA ARG A 264 -39.49 44.52 4.34
C ARG A 264 -38.62 45.78 4.37
N GLU A 265 -39.16 46.94 4.01
CA GLU A 265 -38.47 48.23 4.09
C GLU A 265 -38.19 48.63 5.54
N GLN A 266 -39.18 48.54 6.43
CA GLN A 266 -38.98 48.79 7.86
C GLN A 266 -37.94 47.84 8.49
N ASN A 267 -37.94 46.56 8.11
CA ASN A 267 -36.92 45.62 8.56
C ASN A 267 -35.54 45.89 7.93
N ARG A 268 -35.47 46.38 6.69
CA ARG A 268 -34.22 46.77 6.02
C ARG A 268 -33.63 48.04 6.65
N ALA A 269 -34.46 49.02 7.00
CA ALA A 269 -34.06 50.21 7.75
C ALA A 269 -33.55 49.84 9.16
N ARG A 270 -34.32 49.05 9.93
CA ARG A 270 -33.91 48.54 11.25
C ARG A 270 -32.66 47.66 11.21
N ALA A 271 -32.38 46.99 10.07
CA ALA A 271 -31.12 46.28 9.87
C ALA A 271 -29.97 47.26 9.60
N ALA A 272 -30.17 48.26 8.75
CA ALA A 272 -29.17 49.30 8.47
C ALA A 272 -28.78 50.06 9.76
N GLU A 273 -29.76 50.48 10.57
CA GLU A 273 -29.53 51.09 11.89
C GLU A 273 -28.70 50.18 12.82
N LYS A 274 -29.07 48.90 12.94
CA LYS A 274 -28.35 47.92 13.78
C LYS A 274 -26.92 47.62 13.32
N TYR A 275 -26.60 47.86 12.05
CA TYR A 275 -25.26 47.63 11.49
C TYR A 275 -24.50 48.93 11.15
N ALA A 276 -25.05 50.11 11.45
CA ALA A 276 -24.39 51.39 11.19
C ALA A 276 -23.08 51.55 11.99
N ASP A 277 -23.10 51.20 13.28
CA ASP A 277 -21.92 51.23 14.17
C ASP A 277 -21.09 49.93 14.14
N ALA A 278 -21.44 48.96 13.29
CA ALA A 278 -20.83 47.65 13.29
C ALA A 278 -19.43 47.65 12.63
N ARG A 279 -18.40 47.93 13.44
CA ARG A 279 -16.99 47.81 13.02
C ARG A 279 -16.72 46.41 12.42
N PRO A 280 -16.05 46.31 11.26
CA PRO A 280 -15.85 45.03 10.58
C PRO A 280 -15.04 44.05 11.44
N PHE A 281 -15.59 42.86 11.65
CA PHE A 281 -15.01 41.81 12.48
C PHE A 281 -13.68 41.29 11.91
N ARG A 282 -12.58 41.59 12.61
CA ARG A 282 -11.25 41.06 12.29
C ARG A 282 -10.99 39.78 13.07
N LEU A 283 -10.70 38.69 12.35
CA LEU A 283 -10.31 37.41 12.94
C LEU A 283 -8.91 37.50 13.55
N ARG A 284 -8.81 37.50 14.88
CA ARG A 284 -7.54 37.43 15.65
C ARG A 284 -6.62 36.25 15.28
N VAL A 285 -7.12 35.29 14.50
CA VAL A 285 -6.33 34.17 13.94
C VAL A 285 -5.34 34.67 12.87
N LEU A 286 -5.69 35.70 12.10
CA LEU A 286 -4.83 36.26 11.04
C LEU A 286 -3.69 37.13 11.59
N GLU A 287 -3.87 37.72 12.77
CA GLU A 287 -2.88 38.55 13.46
C GLU A 287 -1.92 37.73 14.34
N ARG A 288 -2.11 36.40 14.41
CA ARG A 288 -1.30 35.52 15.27
C ARG A 288 -0.04 35.07 14.52
N PRO A 289 1.18 35.43 14.97
CA PRO A 289 2.40 35.02 14.28
C PRO A 289 2.52 33.49 14.26
N SER A 290 2.90 32.95 13.10
CA SER A 290 3.01 31.52 12.87
C SER A 290 4.22 30.93 13.60
N ASN A 291 4.03 30.51 14.85
CA ASN A 291 5.02 29.72 15.57
C ASN A 291 5.23 28.31 14.95
N LEU A 292 4.60 27.96 13.82
CA LEU A 292 4.78 26.66 13.17
C LEU A 292 6.24 26.40 12.77
N GLU A 293 7.01 27.43 12.43
CA GLU A 293 8.43 27.27 12.10
C GLU A 293 9.27 27.05 13.35
N LYS A 294 8.97 27.74 14.45
CA LYS A 294 9.60 27.50 15.76
C LYS A 294 9.29 26.10 16.29
N VAL A 295 8.02 25.68 16.24
CA VAL A 295 7.59 24.34 16.65
C VAL A 295 8.18 23.25 15.74
N LYS A 296 8.38 23.50 14.44
CA LYS A 296 9.15 22.59 13.57
C LYS A 296 10.59 22.48 14.01
N LEU A 297 11.28 23.60 14.23
CA LEU A 297 12.66 23.63 14.73
C LEU A 297 12.78 22.92 16.08
N GLU A 298 11.91 23.23 17.05
CA GLU A 298 11.85 22.53 18.35
C GLU A 298 11.62 21.01 18.20
N VAL A 299 10.79 20.57 17.25
CA VAL A 299 10.55 19.14 16.96
C VAL A 299 11.74 18.49 16.22
N GLU A 300 12.45 19.22 15.37
CA GLU A 300 13.64 18.74 14.66
C GLU A 300 14.87 18.72 15.58
N GLU A 301 15.03 19.70 16.45
CA GLU A 301 16.04 19.78 17.52
C GLU A 301 15.81 18.70 18.58
N THR A 302 14.60 18.51 19.08
CA THR A 302 14.31 17.42 20.05
C THR A 302 14.49 16.03 19.45
N ARG A 303 14.23 15.85 18.15
CA ARG A 303 14.59 14.62 17.42
C ARG A 303 16.10 14.48 17.25
N ALA A 304 16.80 15.56 16.91
CA ALA A 304 18.26 15.57 16.81
C ALA A 304 18.91 15.26 18.16
N GLU A 305 18.40 15.79 19.28
CA GLU A 305 18.87 15.46 20.64
C GLU A 305 18.57 14.01 21.03
N ALA A 306 17.40 13.47 20.65
CA ALA A 306 17.04 12.08 20.93
C ALA A 306 17.85 11.07 20.09
N HIS A 307 18.31 11.46 18.90
CA HIS A 307 19.19 10.66 18.05
C HIS A 307 20.68 10.97 18.26
N ALA A 308 21.03 12.07 18.92
CA ALA A 308 22.40 12.40 19.28
C ALA A 308 22.90 11.41 20.34
N PHE A 309 23.83 10.53 19.93
CA PHE A 309 24.52 9.64 20.85
C PHE A 309 25.27 10.45 21.92
N ARG A 310 24.68 10.53 23.12
CA ARG A 310 25.32 11.08 24.32
C ARG A 310 26.17 9.95 24.93
N PRO A 311 27.49 9.88 24.70
CA PRO A 311 28.32 8.85 25.32
C PRO A 311 28.20 8.94 26.84
N VAL A 312 28.07 7.80 27.51
CA VAL A 312 28.01 7.74 28.97
C VAL A 312 29.37 8.11 29.53
N LYS A 313 29.60 9.42 29.74
CA LYS A 313 30.76 9.93 30.45
C LYS A 313 30.72 9.34 31.86
N ALA A 314 31.56 8.34 32.11
CA ALA A 314 31.70 7.73 33.42
C ALA A 314 31.95 8.83 34.45
N ARG A 315 31.15 8.86 35.52
CA ARG A 315 31.39 9.79 36.63
C ARG A 315 32.81 9.53 37.13
N PRO A 316 33.65 10.57 37.31
CA PRO A 316 34.99 10.37 37.84
C PRO A 316 34.87 9.66 39.18
N VAL A 317 35.62 8.58 39.36
CA VAL A 317 35.60 7.80 40.60
C VAL A 317 35.95 8.76 41.74
N PRO A 318 35.11 8.88 42.79
CA PRO A 318 35.39 9.79 43.90
C PRO A 318 36.74 9.43 44.50
N ALA A 319 37.56 10.45 44.78
CA ALA A 319 38.92 10.26 45.25
C ALA A 319 38.93 9.36 46.49
N ALA A 320 39.58 8.20 46.38
CA ALA A 320 39.64 7.24 47.47
C ALA A 320 40.37 7.87 48.66
N SER A 321 39.69 7.94 49.81
CA SER A 321 40.28 8.43 51.05
C SER A 321 41.51 7.60 51.43
N GLU A 322 42.57 8.24 51.94
CA GLU A 322 43.81 7.61 52.38
C GLU A 322 43.65 6.80 53.68
N ALA A 323 42.76 5.81 53.66
CA ALA A 323 42.53 4.90 54.76
C ALA A 323 43.77 4.02 54.98
N LYS A 324 44.44 4.18 56.11
CA LYS A 324 45.51 3.26 56.57
C LYS A 324 44.92 1.89 56.91
N VAL A 325 44.75 1.06 55.89
CA VAL A 325 44.33 -0.34 56.02
C VAL A 325 45.36 -1.09 56.86
N LYS A 326 44.95 -1.55 58.05
CA LYS A 326 45.75 -2.45 58.88
C LYS A 326 45.73 -3.84 58.24
N TYR A 327 46.89 -4.37 57.89
CA TYR A 327 47.01 -5.70 57.28
C TYR A 327 47.05 -6.79 58.35
N ASN A 328 46.18 -7.79 58.21
CA ASN A 328 46.22 -8.99 59.04
C ASN A 328 47.51 -9.78 58.77
N ALA A 329 48.05 -10.48 59.78
CA ALA A 329 49.28 -11.27 59.68
C ALA A 329 49.29 -12.24 58.47
N ALA A 330 48.16 -12.89 58.18
CA ALA A 330 48.02 -13.79 57.04
C ALA A 330 48.09 -13.08 55.66
N ALA A 331 47.74 -11.78 55.58
CA ALA A 331 47.91 -11.00 54.36
C ALA A 331 49.39 -10.63 54.16
N ILE A 332 50.07 -10.19 55.21
CA ILE A 332 51.52 -9.90 55.22
C ILE A 332 52.30 -11.14 54.75
N LEU A 333 52.02 -12.32 55.33
CA LEU A 333 52.72 -13.56 54.96
C LEU A 333 52.43 -14.03 53.52
N ARG A 334 51.22 -13.82 53.00
CA ARG A 334 50.87 -14.12 51.60
C ARG A 334 51.57 -13.18 50.62
N GLU A 335 51.66 -11.89 50.94
CA GLU A 335 52.37 -10.92 50.09
C GLU A 335 53.90 -11.08 50.15
N ASP A 336 54.49 -11.42 51.30
CA ASP A 336 55.91 -11.80 51.42
C ASP A 336 56.21 -13.05 50.56
N ALA A 337 55.38 -14.08 50.61
CA ALA A 337 55.53 -15.26 49.77
C ALA A 337 55.41 -14.95 48.26
N LEU A 338 54.46 -14.11 47.86
CA LEU A 338 54.31 -13.67 46.46
C LEU A 338 55.46 -12.77 46.00
N LEU A 339 56.05 -11.97 46.89
CA LEU A 339 57.21 -11.13 46.61
C LEU A 339 58.48 -11.98 46.45
N ARG A 340 58.69 -12.94 47.36
CA ARG A 340 59.77 -13.94 47.25
C ARG A 340 59.67 -14.74 45.96
N LYS A 341 58.48 -15.26 45.61
CA LYS A 341 58.28 -15.98 44.35
C LYS A 341 58.68 -15.14 43.12
N LYS A 342 58.37 -13.83 43.11
CA LYS A 342 58.79 -12.92 42.03
C LYS A 342 60.29 -12.64 42.02
N GLN A 343 60.92 -12.59 43.19
CA GLN A 343 62.38 -12.49 43.31
C GLN A 343 63.07 -13.77 42.82
N GLU A 344 62.52 -14.95 43.13
CA GLU A 344 62.97 -16.24 42.61
C GLU A 344 62.75 -16.37 41.09
N GLU A 345 61.61 -15.91 40.56
CA GLU A 345 61.33 -15.88 39.12
C GLU A 345 62.31 -14.95 38.39
N ALA A 346 62.59 -13.76 38.94
CA ALA A 346 63.59 -12.85 38.39
C ALA A 346 65.03 -13.39 38.51
N ALA A 347 65.38 -14.02 39.63
CA ALA A 347 66.68 -14.66 39.82
C ALA A 347 66.87 -15.86 38.87
N LYS A 348 65.83 -16.65 38.63
CA LYS A 348 65.86 -17.75 37.63
C LYS A 348 66.02 -17.21 36.22
N ALA A 349 65.35 -16.11 35.85
CA ALA A 349 65.55 -15.47 34.55
C ALA A 349 66.98 -14.94 34.37
N LEU A 350 67.58 -14.37 35.42
CA LEU A 350 69.00 -13.97 35.42
C LEU A 350 69.93 -15.18 35.32
N GLN A 351 69.68 -16.26 36.07
CA GLN A 351 70.47 -17.51 36.00
C GLN A 351 70.36 -18.18 34.63
N GLN A 352 69.18 -18.15 33.99
CA GLN A 352 69.00 -18.62 32.62
C GLN A 352 69.86 -17.80 31.66
N TYR A 353 69.79 -16.46 31.72
CA TYR A 353 70.64 -15.57 30.95
C TYR A 353 72.15 -15.80 31.18
N GLU A 354 72.57 -15.98 32.43
CA GLU A 354 73.97 -16.30 32.82
C GLU A 354 74.43 -17.66 32.28
N SER A 355 73.53 -18.65 32.19
CA SER A 355 73.85 -20.02 31.74
C SER A 355 73.74 -20.24 30.22
N GLU A 356 72.84 -19.53 29.55
CA GLU A 356 72.58 -19.64 28.11
C GLU A 356 73.33 -18.56 27.30
N LEU A 357 73.82 -17.51 27.96
CA LEU A 357 74.42 -16.29 27.37
C LEU A 357 73.54 -15.66 26.26
N ARG A 358 72.22 -15.84 26.39
CA ARG A 358 71.23 -15.51 25.35
C ARG A 358 70.15 -14.62 25.95
N ASP A 359 69.96 -13.43 25.37
CA ASP A 359 68.82 -12.59 25.75
C ASP A 359 67.55 -13.04 25.03
N ALA A 360 66.45 -13.16 25.78
CA ALA A 360 65.11 -13.33 25.24
C ALA A 360 64.41 -11.97 24.99
N SER A 361 64.95 -10.87 25.52
CA SER A 361 64.34 -9.53 25.43
C SER A 361 64.23 -9.04 23.99
N GLU A 362 65.24 -9.28 23.14
CA GLU A 362 65.21 -8.92 21.71
C GLU A 362 64.07 -9.62 20.97
N TYR A 363 63.89 -10.93 21.19
CA TYR A 363 62.82 -11.71 20.58
C TYR A 363 61.43 -11.27 21.08
N LEU A 364 61.30 -10.94 22.37
CA LEU A 364 60.04 -10.45 22.94
C LEU A 364 59.72 -9.03 22.46
N ALA A 365 60.72 -8.16 22.31
CA ALA A 365 60.57 -6.81 21.75
C ALA A 365 60.13 -6.89 20.28
N TRP A 366 60.84 -7.68 19.46
CA TRP A 366 60.45 -7.94 18.07
C TRP A 366 59.02 -8.50 17.96
N ARG A 367 58.65 -9.45 18.82
CA ARG A 367 57.29 -10.01 18.84
C ARG A 367 56.24 -8.97 19.23
N GLU A 368 56.54 -8.09 20.18
CA GLU A 368 55.65 -6.96 20.50
C GLU A 368 55.55 -5.96 19.33
N GLU A 369 56.63 -5.69 18.61
CA GLU A 369 56.65 -4.80 17.44
C GLU A 369 55.84 -5.38 16.27
N MET A 370 56.01 -6.66 15.95
CA MET A 370 55.18 -7.36 14.97
C MET A 370 53.69 -7.32 15.36
N SER A 371 53.36 -7.57 16.63
CA SER A 371 51.98 -7.47 17.11
C SER A 371 51.41 -6.05 16.96
N LYS A 372 52.21 -5.01 17.20
CA LYS A 372 51.81 -3.61 17.01
C LYS A 372 51.65 -3.25 15.52
N ALA A 373 52.46 -3.82 14.64
CA ALA A 373 52.33 -3.67 13.19
C ALA A 373 51.05 -4.33 12.68
N GLU A 374 50.78 -5.59 13.06
CA GLU A 374 49.54 -6.30 12.73
C GLU A 374 48.28 -5.59 13.28
N GLU A 375 48.36 -4.95 14.44
CA GLU A 375 47.29 -4.09 14.97
C GLU A 375 47.09 -2.82 14.13
N ALA A 376 48.18 -2.15 13.70
CA ALA A 376 48.12 -0.96 12.87
C ALA A 376 47.59 -1.24 11.45
N GLU A 377 48.00 -2.35 10.82
CA GLU A 377 47.48 -2.77 9.51
C GLU A 377 45.98 -3.09 9.56
N ARG A 378 45.53 -3.81 10.59
CA ARG A 378 44.09 -4.07 10.81
C ARG A 378 43.30 -2.78 11.04
N ALA A 379 43.84 -1.83 11.80
CA ALA A 379 43.21 -0.52 11.99
C ALA A 379 43.08 0.26 10.66
N ALA A 380 44.15 0.26 9.84
CA ALA A 380 44.14 0.88 8.52
C ALA A 380 43.13 0.20 7.55
N GLU A 381 42.98 -1.12 7.62
CA GLU A 381 41.98 -1.84 6.82
C GLU A 381 40.54 -1.51 7.26
N ILE A 382 40.30 -1.40 8.57
CA ILE A 382 38.98 -1.01 9.12
C ILE A 382 38.57 0.38 8.64
N GLU A 383 39.47 1.38 8.68
CA GLU A 383 39.16 2.73 8.18
C GLU A 383 39.00 2.75 6.65
N ARG A 384 39.75 1.94 5.87
CA ARG A 384 39.50 1.77 4.43
C ARG A 384 38.09 1.24 4.15
N ARG A 385 37.70 0.13 4.80
CA ARG A 385 36.35 -0.48 4.67
C ARG A 385 35.25 0.49 5.12
N ARG A 386 35.51 1.35 6.12
CA ARG A 386 34.59 2.39 6.57
C ARG A 386 34.41 3.49 5.51
N ILE A 387 35.49 3.97 4.89
CA ILE A 387 35.45 4.95 3.78
C ILE A 387 34.69 4.36 2.58
N GLU A 388 34.94 3.09 2.23
CA GLU A 388 34.23 2.38 1.16
C GLU A 388 32.72 2.22 1.47
N THR A 389 32.37 1.90 2.72
CA THR A 389 30.98 1.81 3.17
C THR A 389 30.27 3.17 3.09
N ALA A 390 30.95 4.26 3.49
CA ALA A 390 30.42 5.62 3.36
C ALA A 390 30.23 6.03 1.89
N ALA A 391 31.19 5.69 1.02
CA ALA A 391 31.09 5.89 -0.42
C ALA A 391 29.89 5.12 -1.02
N GLY A 392 29.70 3.86 -0.62
CA GLY A 392 28.56 3.03 -1.02
C GLY A 392 27.22 3.65 -0.62
N ALA A 393 27.10 4.11 0.62
CA ALA A 393 25.89 4.78 1.11
C ALA A 393 25.56 6.06 0.31
N GLU A 394 26.56 6.89 -0.03
CA GLU A 394 26.37 8.06 -0.90
C GLU A 394 25.97 7.69 -2.34
N MET A 395 26.54 6.62 -2.90
CA MET A 395 26.15 6.13 -4.22
C MET A 395 24.69 5.63 -4.24
N VAL A 396 24.24 4.95 -3.17
CA VAL A 396 22.84 4.49 -3.02
C VAL A 396 21.87 5.69 -2.92
N LYS A 397 22.18 6.71 -2.11
CA LYS A 397 21.36 7.95 -2.04
C LYS A 397 21.21 8.59 -3.42
N GLN A 398 22.29 8.69 -4.18
CA GLN A 398 22.28 9.27 -5.53
C GLN A 398 21.45 8.44 -6.52
N ALA A 399 21.52 7.10 -6.44
CA ALA A 399 20.71 6.21 -7.29
C ALA A 399 19.20 6.33 -6.97
N VAL A 400 18.83 6.44 -5.69
CA VAL A 400 17.44 6.70 -5.28
C VAL A 400 16.96 8.07 -5.77
N ALA A 401 17.81 9.11 -5.69
CA ALA A 401 17.47 10.45 -6.17
C ALA A 401 17.25 10.49 -7.69
N ALA A 402 18.12 9.83 -8.48
CA ALA A 402 17.98 9.73 -9.93
C ALA A 402 16.68 8.99 -10.32
N LYS A 403 16.41 7.83 -9.71
CA LYS A 403 15.16 7.09 -9.95
C LYS A 403 13.91 7.89 -9.52
N ALA A 404 14.02 8.75 -8.52
CA ALA A 404 12.95 9.67 -8.13
C ALA A 404 12.76 10.86 -9.11
N GLN A 405 13.72 11.15 -9.99
CA GLN A 405 13.55 12.10 -11.11
C GLN A 405 12.94 11.40 -12.33
N GLU A 406 13.43 10.21 -12.68
CA GLU A 406 12.86 9.33 -13.71
C GLU A 406 11.35 9.05 -13.46
N ASN A 407 11.00 8.69 -12.22
CA ASN A 407 9.61 8.51 -11.79
C ASN A 407 8.77 9.80 -11.89
N LYS A 408 9.37 11.00 -11.80
CA LYS A 408 8.65 12.26 -12.01
C LYS A 408 8.43 12.56 -13.49
N GLN A 409 9.43 12.32 -14.33
CA GLN A 409 9.34 12.49 -15.78
C GLN A 409 8.29 11.54 -16.39
N THR A 410 8.29 10.27 -15.98
CA THR A 410 7.28 9.28 -16.41
C THR A 410 5.87 9.60 -15.90
N VAL A 411 5.72 10.08 -14.66
CA VAL A 411 4.40 10.57 -14.19
C VAL A 411 3.96 11.84 -14.94
N ALA A 412 4.89 12.71 -15.36
CA ALA A 412 4.57 13.89 -16.15
C ALA A 412 4.13 13.53 -17.58
N SER A 413 4.80 12.58 -18.25
CA SER A 413 4.38 12.11 -19.57
C SER A 413 3.06 11.34 -19.52
N MET A 414 2.82 10.53 -18.48
CA MET A 414 1.51 9.90 -18.25
C MET A 414 0.40 10.93 -18.01
N ARG A 415 0.67 12.05 -17.34
CA ARG A 415 -0.30 13.15 -17.19
C ARG A 415 -0.61 13.83 -18.51
N ALA A 416 0.40 14.17 -19.31
CA ALA A 416 0.18 14.77 -20.63
C ALA A 416 -0.62 13.83 -21.56
N GLN A 417 -0.41 12.52 -21.47
CA GLN A 417 -1.22 11.51 -22.17
C GLN A 417 -2.66 11.43 -21.63
N ALA A 418 -2.85 11.50 -20.32
CA ALA A 418 -4.18 11.53 -19.70
C ALA A 418 -4.97 12.79 -20.06
N GLU A 419 -4.33 13.97 -20.05
CA GLU A 419 -4.93 15.24 -20.46
C GLU A 419 -5.37 15.23 -21.94
N LEU A 420 -4.59 14.59 -22.83
CA LEU A 420 -4.97 14.37 -24.23
C LEU A 420 -6.19 13.45 -24.36
N LEU A 421 -6.26 12.38 -23.56
CA LEU A 421 -7.40 11.45 -23.53
C LEU A 421 -8.65 12.10 -22.93
N GLU A 422 -8.52 12.94 -21.90
CA GLU A 422 -9.65 13.71 -21.35
C GLU A 422 -10.21 14.71 -22.37
N GLN A 423 -9.35 15.36 -23.16
CA GLN A 423 -9.79 16.24 -24.26
C GLN A 423 -10.58 15.48 -25.34
N GLN A 424 -10.15 14.27 -25.71
CA GLN A 424 -10.88 13.41 -26.65
C GLN A 424 -12.24 12.98 -26.08
N LEU A 425 -12.27 12.50 -24.83
CA LEU A 425 -13.51 12.11 -24.13
C LEU A 425 -14.46 13.29 -23.91
N ALA A 426 -13.96 14.52 -23.76
CA ALA A 426 -14.79 15.73 -23.70
C ALA A 426 -15.48 16.00 -25.04
N GLN A 427 -14.75 15.91 -26.16
CA GLN A 427 -15.32 16.09 -27.50
C GLN A 427 -16.39 15.03 -27.83
N GLU A 428 -16.17 13.77 -27.45
CA GLU A 428 -17.18 12.71 -27.57
C GLU A 428 -18.43 13.00 -26.72
N ARG A 429 -18.25 13.46 -25.48
CA ARG A 429 -19.36 13.83 -24.59
C ARG A 429 -20.20 14.97 -25.16
N GLU A 430 -19.59 16.00 -25.77
CA GLU A 430 -20.33 17.09 -26.41
C GLU A 430 -21.19 16.59 -27.59
N GLN A 431 -20.65 15.69 -28.42
CA GLN A 431 -21.42 15.07 -29.51
C GLN A 431 -22.59 14.21 -28.98
N ILE A 432 -22.36 13.44 -27.92
CA ILE A 432 -23.38 12.64 -27.24
C ILE A 432 -24.45 13.54 -26.59
N GLU A 433 -24.07 14.67 -26.00
CA GLU A 433 -25.02 15.66 -25.47
C GLU A 433 -25.89 16.27 -26.57
N GLN A 434 -25.31 16.64 -27.71
CA GLN A 434 -26.07 17.18 -28.84
C GLN A 434 -27.08 16.15 -29.37
N ALA A 435 -26.67 14.90 -29.58
CA ALA A 435 -27.57 13.81 -29.97
C ALA A 435 -28.67 13.54 -28.93
N ASN A 436 -28.36 13.64 -27.64
CA ASN A 436 -29.33 13.47 -26.56
C ASN A 436 -30.25 14.69 -26.36
N ARG A 437 -29.87 15.90 -26.79
CA ARG A 437 -30.77 17.07 -26.83
C ARG A 437 -31.87 16.88 -27.87
N MET A 438 -31.53 16.36 -29.06
CA MET A 438 -32.53 16.05 -30.10
C MET A 438 -33.56 15.03 -29.59
N LYS A 439 -33.10 13.90 -29.06
CA LYS A 439 -33.97 12.85 -28.46
C LYS A 439 -34.83 13.34 -27.31
N LYS A 440 -34.37 14.34 -26.55
CA LYS A 440 -35.15 14.94 -25.45
C LYS A 440 -36.32 15.79 -25.95
N LEU A 441 -36.24 16.37 -27.16
CA LEU A 441 -37.35 17.12 -27.74
C LEU A 441 -38.49 16.18 -28.13
N GLU A 442 -38.17 15.10 -28.86
CA GLU A 442 -39.11 14.03 -29.24
C GLU A 442 -39.87 13.48 -28.01
N ILE A 443 -39.13 13.11 -26.96
CA ILE A 443 -39.69 12.59 -25.70
C ILE A 443 -40.55 13.63 -24.95
N VAL A 444 -40.34 14.94 -25.17
CA VAL A 444 -41.18 16.00 -24.57
C VAL A 444 -42.53 16.14 -25.28
N GLU A 445 -42.59 15.84 -26.58
CA GLU A 445 -43.84 15.83 -27.35
C GLU A 445 -44.71 14.61 -26.96
N ASP A 446 -44.14 13.40 -26.94
CA ASP A 446 -44.81 12.19 -26.45
C ASP A 446 -45.40 12.36 -25.03
N ARG A 447 -44.64 13.00 -24.14
CA ARG A 447 -45.05 13.24 -22.75
C ARG A 447 -46.23 14.22 -22.62
N GLN A 448 -46.49 15.08 -23.60
CA GLN A 448 -47.68 15.94 -23.59
C GLN A 448 -48.94 15.13 -23.88
N ALA A 449 -48.90 14.20 -24.84
CA ALA A 449 -50.01 13.29 -25.13
C ALA A 449 -50.35 12.39 -23.92
N VAL A 450 -49.35 11.82 -23.25
CA VAL A 450 -49.55 10.94 -22.08
C VAL A 450 -50.18 11.68 -20.89
N LYS A 451 -49.81 12.94 -20.62
CA LYS A 451 -50.38 13.74 -19.52
C LYS A 451 -51.91 13.88 -19.63
N ALA A 452 -52.42 14.15 -20.84
CA ALA A 452 -53.84 14.32 -21.10
C ALA A 452 -54.69 13.05 -20.82
N ALA A 453 -54.07 11.86 -20.80
CA ALA A 453 -54.73 10.61 -20.40
C ALA A 453 -54.74 10.42 -18.86
N VAL A 454 -53.61 10.67 -18.19
CA VAL A 454 -53.49 10.59 -16.71
C VAL A 454 -54.40 11.62 -16.02
N GLU A 455 -54.62 12.76 -16.67
CA GLU A 455 -55.54 13.80 -16.19
C GLU A 455 -57.01 13.38 -16.13
N LYS A 456 -57.39 12.27 -16.75
CA LYS A 456 -58.72 11.66 -16.58
C LYS A 456 -58.73 10.71 -15.36
N VAL A 457 -57.94 9.62 -15.40
CA VAL A 457 -57.97 8.51 -14.42
C VAL A 457 -57.90 8.97 -12.94
N ALA A 458 -56.94 9.82 -12.57
CA ALA A 458 -56.80 10.23 -11.16
C ALA A 458 -57.82 11.30 -10.70
N ALA A 459 -58.86 11.61 -11.48
CA ALA A 459 -60.06 12.28 -10.98
C ALA A 459 -60.99 11.28 -10.27
N GLU A 460 -61.11 10.07 -10.80
CA GLU A 460 -61.98 9.00 -10.28
C GLU A 460 -61.44 8.46 -8.95
N LYS A 461 -60.13 8.16 -8.91
CA LYS A 461 -59.46 7.62 -7.70
C LYS A 461 -59.57 8.54 -6.47
N ARG A 462 -59.72 9.86 -6.64
CA ARG A 462 -59.90 10.79 -5.51
C ARG A 462 -61.22 10.56 -4.78
N ARG A 463 -62.28 10.21 -5.51
CA ARG A 463 -63.62 9.99 -4.96
C ARG A 463 -63.71 8.75 -4.06
N GLN A 464 -62.77 7.81 -4.22
CA GLN A 464 -62.70 6.56 -3.44
C GLN A 464 -61.85 6.70 -2.16
N ALA A 465 -60.93 7.66 -2.09
CA ALA A 465 -60.04 7.84 -0.94
C ALA A 465 -60.78 8.44 0.28
N GLU A 466 -61.69 9.38 0.03
CA GLU A 466 -62.44 10.11 1.08
C GLU A 466 -63.43 9.23 1.88
N GLU A 467 -63.73 8.02 1.38
CA GLU A 467 -64.56 7.03 2.06
C GLU A 467 -63.75 6.21 3.09
N VAL A 468 -62.51 5.86 2.77
CA VAL A 468 -61.66 4.95 3.58
C VAL A 468 -61.12 5.61 4.85
N GLU A 469 -60.78 6.90 4.82
CA GLU A 469 -60.22 7.60 5.99
C GLU A 469 -61.19 7.65 7.18
N ARG A 470 -62.50 7.55 6.94
CA ARG A 470 -63.53 7.55 7.98
C ARG A 470 -63.54 6.27 8.83
N GLU A 471 -63.05 5.14 8.32
CA GLU A 471 -63.08 3.86 9.02
C GLU A 471 -61.88 3.60 9.94
N SER A 472 -60.75 4.28 9.70
CA SER A 472 -59.49 4.02 10.43
C SER A 472 -59.49 4.68 11.82
N ALA A 473 -59.98 5.93 11.90
CA ALA A 473 -60.00 6.74 13.10
C ALA A 473 -60.76 6.10 14.29
N ALA A 474 -61.76 5.26 14.01
CA ALA A 474 -62.56 4.57 15.03
C ALA A 474 -61.78 3.51 15.82
N ARG A 475 -60.72 2.92 15.24
CA ARG A 475 -60.06 1.72 15.80
C ARG A 475 -58.99 2.05 16.84
N ALA A 476 -58.32 3.20 16.70
CA ALA A 476 -57.14 3.55 17.50
C ALA A 476 -57.39 3.77 19.01
N ARG A 477 -58.62 4.16 19.40
CA ARG A 477 -58.91 4.59 20.78
C ARG A 477 -58.91 3.47 21.84
N ARG A 478 -59.08 2.20 21.45
CA ARG A 478 -59.24 1.08 22.40
C ARG A 478 -57.92 0.53 22.98
N LEU A 479 -56.77 0.84 22.39
CA LEU A 479 -55.48 0.20 22.74
C LEU A 479 -54.72 0.90 23.88
N ALA A 480 -55.22 2.02 24.40
CA ALA A 480 -54.50 2.88 25.33
C ALA A 480 -54.65 2.47 26.82
N GLU A 481 -55.77 1.84 27.18
CA GLU A 481 -56.23 1.76 28.57
C GLU A 481 -55.61 0.59 29.36
N GLU A 482 -55.26 -0.50 28.69
CA GLU A 482 -54.82 -1.76 29.33
C GLU A 482 -53.44 -1.68 30.02
N LYS A 483 -52.56 -0.79 29.55
CA LYS A 483 -51.12 -0.81 29.91
C LYS A 483 -50.78 -0.19 31.28
N ALA A 484 -51.75 0.44 31.96
CA ALA A 484 -51.50 1.18 33.19
C ALA A 484 -51.39 0.29 34.47
N ILE A 485 -51.77 -0.98 34.39
CA ILE A 485 -52.07 -1.81 35.58
C ILE A 485 -50.85 -2.61 36.10
N GLU A 486 -49.92 -3.02 35.23
CA GLU A 486 -48.91 -4.03 35.60
C GLU A 486 -47.77 -3.55 36.51
N GLN A 487 -47.46 -2.25 36.55
CA GLN A 487 -46.20 -1.77 37.14
C GLN A 487 -46.13 -1.85 38.68
N LYS A 488 -47.26 -1.87 39.39
CA LYS A 488 -47.34 -1.71 40.86
C LYS A 488 -46.94 -2.95 41.70
N ARG A 489 -46.32 -3.99 41.13
CA ARG A 489 -46.12 -5.31 41.80
C ARG A 489 -44.67 -5.71 42.07
N LYS A 490 -43.67 -4.85 41.80
CA LYS A 490 -42.26 -5.28 41.69
C LYS A 490 -41.29 -4.75 42.77
N GLU A 491 -41.77 -4.02 43.77
CA GLU A 491 -40.88 -3.14 44.57
C GLU A 491 -40.58 -3.61 46.02
N ASP A 492 -41.32 -4.56 46.59
CA ASP A 492 -41.25 -4.84 48.05
C ASP A 492 -40.18 -5.84 48.54
N LEU A 493 -39.57 -6.65 47.66
CA LEU A 493 -38.85 -7.87 48.09
C LEU A 493 -37.45 -7.63 48.73
N ILE A 494 -36.77 -6.54 48.38
CA ILE A 494 -35.31 -6.40 48.60
C ILE A 494 -35.00 -5.67 49.91
N ARG A 495 -35.37 -6.26 51.07
CA ARG A 495 -35.33 -5.56 52.37
C ARG A 495 -34.76 -6.26 53.60
N GLN A 496 -34.52 -7.59 53.58
CA GLN A 496 -34.49 -8.35 54.85
C GLN A 496 -33.13 -8.82 55.41
N LEU A 497 -32.19 -9.34 54.60
CA LEU A 497 -31.09 -10.16 55.14
C LEU A 497 -29.68 -9.58 54.94
N ARG A 498 -29.31 -8.63 55.82
CA ARG A 498 -27.92 -8.22 56.11
C ARG A 498 -27.78 -7.92 57.61
N ALA A 499 -27.32 -8.87 58.42
CA ALA A 499 -27.03 -8.63 59.84
C ALA A 499 -26.07 -9.67 60.49
N LEU A 500 -25.17 -9.17 61.36
CA LEU A 500 -24.40 -9.82 62.45
C LEU A 500 -23.01 -10.46 62.15
N ASP A 501 -22.16 -10.43 63.19
CA ASP A 501 -20.67 -10.45 63.18
C ASP A 501 -20.02 -11.15 64.42
N ALA A 502 -18.84 -11.78 64.21
CA ALA A 502 -17.59 -11.92 65.02
C ALA A 502 -17.51 -12.18 66.59
N VAL A 503 -16.32 -12.65 67.10
CA VAL A 503 -15.45 -12.05 68.21
C VAL A 503 -14.46 -12.98 69.02
N GLN A 504 -13.13 -12.65 69.04
CA GLN A 504 -11.99 -12.84 70.06
C GLN A 504 -11.59 -14.27 70.62
N ARG A 505 -10.56 -14.56 71.51
CA ARG A 505 -9.62 -13.83 72.46
C ARG A 505 -8.21 -14.55 72.73
N THR A 506 -7.56 -14.45 73.92
CA THR A 506 -6.11 -14.80 74.30
C THR A 506 -5.92 -15.26 75.81
N ARG A 507 -4.78 -15.47 76.55
CA ARG A 507 -3.33 -15.01 76.58
C ARG A 507 -2.36 -15.68 77.66
N SER A 508 -1.06 -15.98 77.35
CA SER A 508 0.22 -15.95 78.19
C SER A 508 0.67 -16.99 79.30
N LYS A 509 1.88 -16.79 79.95
CA LYS A 509 2.81 -17.72 80.72
C LYS A 509 3.43 -17.09 82.03
N GLU A 510 4.20 -17.85 82.88
CA GLU A 510 5.61 -17.57 83.42
C GLU A 510 6.13 -18.46 84.64
N PRO A 511 7.45 -18.44 85.09
CA PRO A 511 8.13 -19.49 85.92
C PRO A 511 8.81 -19.09 87.30
N PHE A 512 9.88 -19.79 87.76
CA PHE A 512 10.39 -19.94 89.18
C PHE A 512 11.93 -19.69 89.41
N ASP A 513 12.44 -19.70 90.66
CA ASP A 513 13.72 -19.13 91.18
C ASP A 513 14.67 -20.13 91.95
N PRO A 514 16.02 -19.95 92.00
CA PRO A 514 16.95 -20.98 92.50
C PRO A 514 17.96 -20.54 93.62
N PHE A 515 17.49 -20.12 94.80
CA PHE A 515 18.36 -19.98 95.99
C PHE A 515 18.31 -21.19 96.96
N THR A 516 17.53 -22.21 96.64
CA THR A 516 17.28 -23.39 97.48
C THR A 516 18.25 -24.54 97.14
N SER A 517 18.88 -25.14 98.15
CA SER A 517 19.46 -26.48 97.99
C SER A 517 18.35 -27.50 97.76
N GLY A 518 18.56 -28.44 96.84
CA GLY A 518 17.51 -29.39 96.46
C GLY A 518 17.16 -30.42 97.53
N ASN A 519 17.99 -30.56 98.57
CA ASN A 519 17.84 -31.53 99.67
C ASN A 519 17.55 -32.96 99.18
N HIS A 520 18.44 -33.52 98.35
CA HIS A 520 18.26 -34.86 97.77
C HIS A 520 18.84 -35.98 98.65
N GLY A 521 19.58 -35.64 99.72
CA GLY A 521 20.06 -36.57 100.74
C GLY A 521 21.34 -37.31 100.38
N LEU A 522 22.13 -36.79 99.43
CA LEU A 522 23.40 -37.41 99.04
C LEU A 522 24.55 -36.96 99.95
N LEU A 523 25.43 -37.90 100.32
CA LEU A 523 26.50 -37.71 101.31
C LEU A 523 27.63 -36.74 100.89
N GLU A 524 27.54 -36.13 99.71
CA GLU A 524 28.51 -35.16 99.18
C GLU A 524 27.88 -33.77 98.85
N GLU A 525 26.67 -33.49 99.35
CA GLU A 525 25.99 -32.18 99.22
C GLU A 525 26.70 -31.07 100.04
N MET A 526 27.83 -30.55 99.54
CA MET A 526 28.48 -29.33 100.04
C MET A 526 27.73 -28.06 99.62
N SER A 527 27.72 -27.05 100.47
CA SER A 527 27.14 -25.74 100.17
C SER A 527 27.88 -25.03 99.02
N LEU A 528 27.13 -24.23 98.24
CA LEU A 528 27.68 -23.31 97.23
C LEU A 528 28.60 -22.23 97.85
N ALA A 529 28.69 -22.13 99.18
CA ALA A 529 29.73 -21.41 99.89
C ALA A 529 31.05 -22.22 100.01
N GLU A 530 31.00 -23.44 100.53
CA GLU A 530 32.17 -24.27 100.89
C GLU A 530 32.97 -24.71 99.65
N LEU A 531 32.26 -24.97 98.55
CA LEU A 531 32.85 -25.30 97.25
C LEU A 531 33.81 -24.19 96.77
N LYS A 532 33.62 -22.93 97.19
CA LYS A 532 34.47 -21.79 96.80
C LYS A 532 35.85 -21.79 97.47
N GLU A 533 36.00 -22.33 98.69
CA GLU A 533 37.29 -22.32 99.40
C GLU A 533 38.27 -23.35 98.88
N ARG A 534 37.82 -24.60 98.63
CA ARG A 534 38.68 -25.66 98.05
C ARG A 534 39.18 -25.24 96.65
N VAL A 535 38.30 -24.64 95.86
CA VAL A 535 38.63 -24.00 94.57
C VAL A 535 39.63 -22.84 94.73
N GLY A 536 39.66 -22.16 95.88
CA GLY A 536 40.61 -21.08 96.18
C GLY A 536 42.08 -21.51 96.13
N ARG A 537 42.42 -22.66 96.71
CA ARG A 537 43.82 -23.16 96.74
C ARG A 537 44.29 -23.73 95.41
N MET A 538 43.41 -24.41 94.67
CA MET A 538 43.72 -24.87 93.30
C MET A 538 44.08 -23.69 92.40
N ARG A 539 43.30 -22.60 92.47
CA ARG A 539 43.53 -21.37 91.73
C ARG A 539 44.90 -20.72 91.99
N GLU A 540 45.53 -20.94 93.13
CA GLU A 540 46.86 -20.36 93.41
C GLU A 540 47.99 -21.13 92.71
N GLN A 541 47.88 -22.46 92.62
CA GLN A 541 48.80 -23.28 91.83
C GLN A 541 48.57 -23.10 90.33
N GLU A 542 47.31 -22.99 89.91
CA GLU A 542 46.92 -22.66 88.53
C GLU A 542 47.47 -21.30 88.11
N ARG A 543 47.37 -20.25 88.95
CA ARG A 543 47.94 -18.91 88.67
C ARG A 543 49.43 -18.93 88.40
N ALA A 544 50.22 -19.63 89.24
CA ALA A 544 51.68 -19.66 89.07
C ALA A 544 52.07 -20.33 87.74
N TRP A 545 51.43 -21.46 87.40
CA TRP A 545 51.62 -22.13 86.12
C TRP A 545 51.13 -21.28 84.93
N GLU A 546 49.99 -20.60 85.08
CA GLU A 546 49.49 -19.64 84.10
C GLU A 546 50.48 -18.49 83.86
N GLU A 547 51.16 -17.97 84.89
CA GLU A 547 52.13 -16.88 84.75
C GLU A 547 53.36 -17.29 83.93
N GLU A 548 53.91 -18.49 84.15
CA GLU A 548 54.97 -19.04 83.30
C GLU A 548 54.52 -19.23 81.85
N GLN A 549 53.32 -19.79 81.62
CA GLN A 549 52.80 -19.95 80.26
C GLN A 549 52.50 -18.58 79.61
N ARG A 550 51.98 -17.60 80.35
CA ARG A 550 51.76 -16.22 79.88
C ARG A 550 53.08 -15.57 79.46
N ALA A 551 54.15 -15.73 80.25
CA ALA A 551 55.48 -15.21 79.91
C ALA A 551 56.04 -15.86 78.64
N ARG A 552 55.97 -17.19 78.51
CA ARG A 552 56.38 -17.93 77.31
C ARG A 552 55.59 -17.51 76.07
N ILE A 553 54.28 -17.34 76.21
CA ILE A 553 53.37 -16.88 75.16
C ILE A 553 53.66 -15.42 74.77
N ALA A 554 54.02 -14.56 75.73
CA ALA A 554 54.40 -13.17 75.47
C ALA A 554 55.69 -13.06 74.63
N ALA A 555 56.74 -13.80 75.00
CA ALA A 555 57.98 -13.85 74.23
C ALA A 555 57.74 -14.34 72.78
N GLN A 556 56.98 -15.43 72.61
CA GLN A 556 56.62 -15.94 71.28
C GLN A 556 55.71 -14.99 70.48
N LYS A 557 54.95 -14.09 71.13
CA LYS A 557 54.19 -13.03 70.44
C LYS A 557 55.12 -11.93 69.95
N GLN A 558 56.03 -11.45 70.80
CA GLN A 558 57.01 -10.41 70.44
C GLN A 558 57.92 -10.83 69.26
N GLU A 559 58.36 -12.09 69.24
CA GLU A 559 59.12 -12.66 68.12
C GLU A 559 58.29 -12.68 66.82
N LYS A 560 57.04 -13.14 66.88
CA LYS A 560 56.13 -13.16 65.72
C LYS A 560 55.76 -11.75 65.25
N GLU A 561 55.63 -10.80 66.16
CA GLU A 561 55.33 -9.39 65.85
C GLU A 561 56.52 -8.70 65.16
N SER A 562 57.75 -8.88 65.64
CA SER A 562 58.94 -8.32 64.97
C SER A 562 59.20 -8.98 63.60
N ALA A 563 58.97 -10.27 63.46
CA ALA A 563 59.00 -10.99 62.18
C ALA A 563 57.89 -10.56 61.20
N LEU A 564 56.75 -10.08 61.69
CA LEU A 564 55.67 -9.53 60.85
C LEU A 564 55.93 -8.05 60.47
N LEU A 565 56.48 -7.24 61.38
CA LEU A 565 56.83 -5.84 61.12
C LEU A 565 57.91 -5.71 60.03
N SER A 566 59.00 -6.47 60.15
CA SER A 566 60.06 -6.50 59.14
C SER A 566 59.57 -6.92 57.75
N LYS A 567 58.63 -7.87 57.67
CA LYS A 567 57.95 -8.26 56.41
C LYS A 567 56.99 -7.18 55.91
N ALA A 568 56.26 -6.49 56.79
CA ALA A 568 55.40 -5.38 56.40
C ALA A 568 56.21 -4.22 55.78
N GLU A 569 57.41 -3.94 56.31
CA GLU A 569 58.32 -2.95 55.75
C GLU A 569 58.83 -3.30 54.35
N THR A 570 59.27 -4.55 54.11
CA THR A 570 59.75 -4.96 52.78
C THR A 570 58.62 -4.92 51.75
N ILE A 571 57.40 -5.30 52.15
CA ILE A 571 56.19 -5.17 51.32
C ILE A 571 55.86 -3.70 51.04
N SER A 572 55.93 -2.79 52.01
CA SER A 572 55.69 -1.35 51.78
C SER A 572 56.65 -0.77 50.75
N LYS A 573 57.96 -0.96 50.98
CA LYS A 573 59.04 -0.48 50.10
C LYS A 573 58.90 -1.05 48.67
N ALA A 574 58.40 -2.27 48.53
CA ALA A 574 58.10 -2.88 47.23
C ALA A 574 56.83 -2.32 46.56
N ARG A 575 55.76 -2.08 47.33
CA ARG A 575 54.52 -1.45 46.83
C ARG A 575 54.77 -0.01 46.36
N GLU A 576 55.52 0.78 47.12
CA GLU A 576 55.92 2.15 46.76
C GLU A 576 56.65 2.20 45.41
N ARG A 577 57.65 1.32 45.23
CA ARG A 577 58.37 1.15 43.95
C ARG A 577 57.44 0.70 42.82
N ALA A 578 56.56 -0.27 43.07
CA ALA A 578 55.60 -0.75 42.09
C ALA A 578 54.57 0.33 41.69
N GLU A 579 54.15 1.18 42.64
CA GLU A 579 53.28 2.32 42.37
C GLU A 579 53.98 3.39 41.55
N ALA A 580 55.22 3.76 41.87
CA ALA A 580 56.00 4.71 41.07
C ALA A 580 56.14 4.22 39.61
N LEU A 581 56.50 2.95 39.41
CA LEU A 581 56.59 2.33 38.09
C LEU A 581 55.23 2.26 37.38
N ARG A 582 54.13 2.01 38.09
CA ARG A 582 52.77 2.00 37.50
C ARG A 582 52.28 3.41 37.16
N LYS A 583 52.61 4.43 37.96
CA LYS A 583 52.33 5.84 37.68
C LYS A 583 53.10 6.29 36.43
N ALA A 584 54.41 5.99 36.35
CA ALA A 584 55.24 6.28 35.18
C ALA A 584 54.75 5.56 33.90
N LYS A 585 54.52 4.24 33.95
CA LYS A 585 54.00 3.48 32.78
C LYS A 585 52.59 3.92 32.37
N ARG A 586 51.73 4.35 33.30
CA ARG A 586 50.42 4.95 32.98
C ARG A 586 50.57 6.32 32.30
N ALA A 587 51.49 7.17 32.76
CA ALA A 587 51.74 8.47 32.14
C ALA A 587 52.26 8.30 30.70
N ALA A 588 53.28 7.44 30.48
CA ALA A 588 53.80 7.14 29.16
C ALA A 588 52.72 6.60 28.20
N ARG A 589 51.95 5.59 28.62
CA ARG A 589 50.83 5.05 27.81
C ARG A 589 49.72 6.06 27.56
N ALA A 590 49.49 7.03 28.45
CA ALA A 590 48.50 8.09 28.23
C ALA A 590 48.96 9.14 27.21
N VAL A 591 50.28 9.37 27.07
CA VAL A 591 50.86 10.20 26.00
C VAL A 591 50.84 9.44 24.68
N GLU A 592 51.27 8.17 24.67
CA GLU A 592 51.26 7.29 23.49
C GLU A 592 49.85 7.11 22.92
N ALA A 593 48.83 6.89 23.78
CA ALA A 593 47.44 6.77 23.36
C ALA A 593 46.91 8.05 22.71
N ARG A 594 47.22 9.23 23.29
CA ARG A 594 46.81 10.53 22.72
C ARG A 594 47.45 10.78 21.36
N ALA A 595 48.74 10.49 21.21
CA ALA A 595 49.42 10.61 19.92
C ALA A 595 48.75 9.73 18.85
N LYS A 596 48.43 8.48 19.19
CA LYS A 596 47.71 7.55 18.29
C LYS A 596 46.26 7.98 18.01
N GLU A 597 45.57 8.59 18.97
CA GLU A 597 44.24 9.19 18.77
C GLU A 597 44.32 10.38 17.79
N GLU A 598 45.28 11.28 17.96
CA GLU A 598 45.52 12.43 17.06
C GLU A 598 45.93 11.99 15.64
N GLU A 599 46.85 11.03 15.51
CA GLU A 599 47.24 10.45 14.21
C GLU A 599 46.04 9.80 13.52
N GLY A 600 45.23 9.05 14.27
CA GLY A 600 43.98 8.47 13.79
C GLY A 600 42.94 9.52 13.37
N GLU A 601 42.84 10.64 14.07
CA GLU A 601 41.97 11.77 13.66
C GLU A 601 42.45 12.42 12.35
N ARG A 602 43.76 12.68 12.21
CA ARG A 602 44.35 13.25 10.98
C ARG A 602 44.15 12.30 9.78
N ALA A 603 44.42 11.01 9.95
CA ALA A 603 44.21 10.00 8.90
C ALA A 603 42.74 9.88 8.47
N ARG A 604 41.78 10.02 9.42
CA ARG A 604 40.34 10.05 9.12
C ARG A 604 39.95 11.31 8.35
N GLN A 605 40.42 12.49 8.77
CA GLN A 605 40.18 13.76 8.06
C GLN A 605 40.71 13.71 6.62
N GLU A 606 41.93 13.21 6.41
CA GLU A 606 42.49 12.98 5.07
C GLU A 606 41.64 12.00 4.25
N GLY A 607 41.16 10.92 4.85
CA GLY A 607 40.29 9.93 4.20
C GLY A 607 38.95 10.53 3.77
N GLU A 608 38.34 11.36 4.61
CA GLU A 608 37.09 12.06 4.34
C GLU A 608 37.25 13.12 3.23
N VAL A 609 38.36 13.87 3.19
CA VAL A 609 38.67 14.79 2.09
C VAL A 609 38.86 14.04 0.76
N LYS A 610 39.69 12.99 0.75
CA LYS A 610 39.93 12.15 -0.45
C LYS A 610 38.65 11.45 -0.94
N LEU A 611 37.71 11.14 -0.04
CA LEU A 611 36.37 10.66 -0.40
C LEU A 611 35.51 11.78 -0.99
N ALA A 612 35.49 12.97 -0.39
CA ALA A 612 34.73 14.12 -0.86
C ALA A 612 35.15 14.53 -2.28
N GLU A 613 36.45 14.59 -2.57
CA GLU A 613 37.00 14.85 -3.90
C GLU A 613 36.52 13.81 -4.93
N ARG A 614 36.62 12.50 -4.59
CA ARG A 614 36.14 11.41 -5.44
C ARG A 614 34.64 11.46 -5.69
N LEU A 615 33.85 11.89 -4.71
CA LEU A 615 32.39 12.08 -4.86
C LEU A 615 32.06 13.32 -5.69
N GLN A 616 32.80 14.43 -5.54
CA GLN A 616 32.63 15.62 -6.38
C GLN A 616 32.98 15.35 -7.84
N ALA A 617 34.09 14.65 -8.11
CA ALA A 617 34.48 14.25 -9.47
C ALA A 617 33.39 13.39 -10.14
N LYS A 618 32.81 12.43 -9.41
CA LYS A 618 31.69 11.60 -9.89
C LYS A 618 30.39 12.38 -10.11
N ARG A 619 30.16 13.49 -9.39
CA ARG A 619 29.00 14.38 -9.61
C ARG A 619 29.22 15.23 -10.85
N ARG A 620 30.37 15.90 -10.99
CA ARG A 620 30.72 16.70 -12.19
C ARG A 620 30.65 15.90 -13.47
N ALA A 621 31.24 14.70 -13.51
CA ALA A 621 31.16 13.82 -14.69
C ALA A 621 29.72 13.45 -15.07
N ARG A 622 28.79 13.32 -14.10
CA ARG A 622 27.36 13.09 -14.38
C ARG A 622 26.64 14.37 -14.84
N GLU A 623 26.99 15.52 -14.29
CA GLU A 623 26.48 16.83 -14.71
C GLU A 623 26.93 17.15 -16.15
N GLU A 624 28.16 16.78 -16.52
CA GLU A 624 28.71 16.89 -17.88
C GLU A 624 28.02 15.95 -18.88
N GLU A 625 27.76 14.68 -18.51
CA GLU A 625 26.98 13.73 -19.35
C GLU A 625 25.52 14.18 -19.52
N LEU A 626 24.86 14.66 -18.45
CA LEU A 626 23.50 15.22 -18.55
C LEU A 626 23.45 16.47 -19.43
N ALA A 627 24.45 17.36 -19.33
CA ALA A 627 24.55 18.55 -20.18
C ALA A 627 24.78 18.20 -21.66
N ARG A 628 25.46 17.08 -21.97
CA ARG A 628 25.57 16.55 -23.33
C ARG A 628 24.22 16.04 -23.85
N LEU A 629 23.54 15.21 -23.07
CA LEU A 629 22.22 14.67 -23.46
C LEU A 629 21.19 15.80 -23.68
N GLU A 630 21.16 16.82 -22.81
CA GLU A 630 20.31 17.99 -23.02
C GLU A 630 20.68 18.78 -24.30
N ALA A 631 21.96 18.84 -24.67
CA ALA A 631 22.38 19.49 -25.91
C ALA A 631 21.98 18.68 -27.17
N GLU A 632 22.08 17.36 -27.10
CA GLU A 632 21.64 16.44 -28.16
C GLU A 632 20.11 16.47 -28.34
N GLU A 633 19.33 16.43 -27.25
CA GLU A 633 17.87 16.59 -27.29
C GLU A 633 17.45 17.92 -27.92
N ARG A 634 18.12 19.03 -27.57
CA ARG A 634 17.86 20.36 -28.14
C ARG A 634 18.21 20.42 -29.64
N ALA A 635 19.29 19.76 -30.07
CA ALA A 635 19.65 19.65 -31.48
C ALA A 635 18.60 18.85 -32.27
N ILE A 636 18.18 17.69 -31.76
CA ILE A 636 17.15 16.85 -32.37
C ILE A 636 15.81 17.60 -32.45
N ALA A 637 15.41 18.32 -31.39
CA ALA A 637 14.20 19.14 -31.39
C ALA A 637 14.27 20.27 -32.44
N PHE A 638 15.43 20.90 -32.62
CA PHE A 638 15.64 21.93 -33.65
C PHE A 638 15.57 21.34 -35.07
N GLU A 639 16.15 20.17 -35.32
CA GLU A 639 16.01 19.48 -36.62
C GLU A 639 14.57 19.06 -36.90
N GLN A 640 13.84 18.53 -35.91
CA GLN A 640 12.43 18.20 -36.03
C GLN A 640 11.58 19.43 -36.35
N GLN A 641 11.84 20.58 -35.71
CA GLN A 641 11.18 21.86 -36.05
C GLN A 641 11.49 22.30 -37.48
N ARG A 642 12.74 22.15 -37.95
CA ARG A 642 13.12 22.50 -39.32
C ARG A 642 12.42 21.61 -40.35
N LEU A 643 12.39 20.29 -40.12
CA LEU A 643 11.69 19.32 -40.96
C LEU A 643 10.18 19.52 -40.96
N ALA A 644 9.58 19.89 -39.82
CA ALA A 644 8.17 20.24 -39.73
C ALA A 644 7.83 21.51 -40.54
N ALA A 645 8.70 22.53 -40.50
CA ALA A 645 8.54 23.75 -41.29
C ALA A 645 8.73 23.50 -42.79
N GLU A 646 9.72 22.69 -43.19
CA GLU A 646 9.92 22.26 -44.58
C GLU A 646 8.71 21.46 -45.09
N LYS A 647 8.18 20.52 -44.27
CA LYS A 647 6.97 19.76 -44.61
C LYS A 647 5.74 20.64 -44.73
N ALA A 648 5.47 21.53 -43.77
CA ALA A 648 4.32 22.44 -43.83
C ALA A 648 4.36 23.35 -45.08
N ARG A 649 5.56 23.78 -45.49
CA ARG A 649 5.78 24.53 -46.73
C ARG A 649 5.49 23.70 -47.99
N LEU A 650 5.88 22.42 -48.00
CA LEU A 650 5.58 21.50 -49.10
C LEU A 650 4.07 21.17 -49.19
N ASP A 651 3.42 20.91 -48.07
CA ASP A 651 1.98 20.64 -48.02
C ASP A 651 1.15 21.86 -48.44
N ALA A 652 1.59 23.08 -48.08
CA ALA A 652 0.98 24.33 -48.56
C ALA A 652 1.16 24.55 -50.08
N LEU A 653 2.33 24.24 -50.63
CA LEU A 653 2.56 24.27 -52.09
C LEU A 653 1.66 23.25 -52.81
N ARG A 654 1.57 22.03 -52.27
CA ARG A 654 0.73 20.95 -52.80
C ARG A 654 -0.76 21.31 -52.79
N ALA A 655 -1.24 21.96 -51.73
CA ALA A 655 -2.60 22.50 -51.66
C ALA A 655 -2.85 23.58 -52.72
N ALA A 656 -1.89 24.49 -52.94
CA ALA A 656 -1.98 25.51 -53.98
C ALA A 656 -1.96 24.93 -55.41
N GLU A 657 -1.22 23.84 -55.65
CA GLU A 657 -1.25 23.11 -56.93
C GLU A 657 -2.57 22.37 -57.16
N LEU A 658 -3.14 21.76 -56.11
CA LEU A 658 -4.47 21.14 -56.17
C LEU A 658 -5.57 22.18 -56.46
N GLY A 659 -5.51 23.36 -55.84
CA GLY A 659 -6.39 24.49 -56.15
C GLY A 659 -6.30 24.92 -57.62
N LYS A 660 -5.07 25.12 -58.13
CA LYS A 660 -4.82 25.38 -59.56
C LYS A 660 -5.21 24.20 -60.47
N GLY A 661 -5.33 22.98 -59.94
CA GLY A 661 -5.91 21.83 -60.62
C GLY A 661 -7.43 21.96 -60.77
N ALA A 662 -8.13 22.23 -59.66
CA ALA A 662 -9.58 22.43 -59.63
C ALA A 662 -10.02 23.62 -60.50
N GLU A 663 -9.32 24.76 -60.45
CA GLU A 663 -9.62 25.91 -61.32
C GLU A 663 -9.49 25.58 -62.82
N ARG A 664 -8.51 24.77 -63.21
CA ARG A 664 -8.34 24.31 -64.61
C ARG A 664 -9.44 23.34 -65.03
N ALA A 665 -9.89 22.46 -64.12
CA ALA A 665 -11.00 21.56 -64.38
C ALA A 665 -12.31 22.35 -64.60
N ALA A 666 -12.65 23.28 -63.69
CA ALA A 666 -13.84 24.12 -63.79
C ALA A 666 -13.88 24.93 -65.11
N ARG A 667 -12.77 25.58 -65.48
CA ARG A 667 -12.68 26.32 -66.76
C ARG A 667 -12.82 25.41 -67.98
N ALA A 668 -12.29 24.19 -67.93
CA ALA A 668 -12.45 23.22 -69.02
C ALA A 668 -13.90 22.70 -69.15
N GLU A 669 -14.65 22.61 -68.04
CA GLU A 669 -16.07 22.30 -68.05
C GLU A 669 -16.91 23.47 -68.56
N GLU A 670 -16.63 24.72 -68.14
CA GLU A 670 -17.26 25.91 -68.70
C GLU A 670 -17.05 26.01 -70.23
N GLU A 671 -15.83 25.80 -70.71
CA GLU A 671 -15.55 25.80 -72.15
C GLU A 671 -16.29 24.68 -72.91
N ARG A 672 -16.42 23.49 -72.31
CA ARG A 672 -17.21 22.39 -72.88
C ARG A 672 -18.69 22.75 -72.97
N GLN A 673 -19.26 23.36 -71.93
CA GLN A 673 -20.65 23.80 -71.91
C GLN A 673 -20.91 24.90 -72.97
N ARG A 674 -20.00 25.86 -73.12
CA ARG A 674 -20.10 26.90 -74.17
C ARG A 674 -20.07 26.29 -75.59
N LYS A 675 -19.10 25.41 -75.87
CA LYS A 675 -18.97 24.73 -77.18
C LYS A 675 -20.16 23.80 -77.49
N ALA A 676 -20.77 23.18 -76.47
CA ALA A 676 -22.03 22.45 -76.63
C ALA A 676 -23.19 23.39 -77.00
N ALA A 677 -23.36 24.51 -76.30
CA ALA A 677 -24.40 25.50 -76.61
C ALA A 677 -24.24 26.12 -78.02
N GLU A 678 -23.00 26.36 -78.45
CA GLU A 678 -22.68 26.85 -79.81
C GLU A 678 -23.08 25.83 -80.89
N THR A 679 -22.75 24.55 -80.71
CA THR A 679 -23.13 23.49 -81.67
C THR A 679 -24.64 23.21 -81.69
N GLU A 680 -25.34 23.37 -80.57
CA GLU A 680 -26.81 23.39 -80.53
C GLU A 680 -27.41 24.59 -81.28
N ALA A 681 -26.83 25.79 -81.14
CA ALA A 681 -27.29 26.97 -81.86
C ALA A 681 -27.07 26.82 -83.38
N GLU A 682 -25.91 26.30 -83.80
CA GLU A 682 -25.63 26.02 -85.21
C GLU A 682 -26.58 24.99 -85.81
N THR A 683 -26.88 23.90 -85.11
CA THR A 683 -27.76 22.84 -85.62
C THR A 683 -29.20 23.34 -85.77
N LYS A 684 -29.72 24.10 -84.79
CA LYS A 684 -31.02 24.79 -84.89
C LYS A 684 -31.05 25.78 -86.07
N ALA A 685 -30.00 26.58 -86.26
CA ALA A 685 -29.90 27.50 -87.39
C ALA A 685 -29.80 26.80 -88.76
N LYS A 686 -29.13 25.65 -88.84
CA LYS A 686 -29.06 24.81 -90.05
C LYS A 686 -30.44 24.20 -90.38
N GLN A 687 -31.16 23.68 -89.39
CA GLN A 687 -32.53 23.17 -89.54
C GLN A 687 -33.50 24.26 -90.04
N GLU A 688 -33.44 25.47 -89.50
CA GLU A 688 -34.26 26.60 -89.98
C GLU A 688 -33.98 26.96 -91.45
N ARG A 689 -32.71 27.00 -91.86
CA ARG A 689 -32.32 27.29 -93.24
C ARG A 689 -32.89 26.24 -94.19
N LEU A 690 -32.81 24.96 -93.83
CA LEU A 690 -33.39 23.84 -94.57
C LEU A 690 -34.91 23.94 -94.69
N ARG A 691 -35.62 24.24 -93.59
CA ARG A 691 -37.08 24.47 -93.58
C ARG A 691 -37.49 25.65 -94.48
N LYS A 692 -36.72 26.74 -94.45
CA LYS A 692 -36.92 27.93 -95.30
C LYS A 692 -36.57 27.67 -96.78
N GLN A 693 -35.70 26.71 -97.09
CA GLN A 693 -35.43 26.25 -98.45
C GLN A 693 -36.54 25.34 -99.00
N LEU A 694 -37.02 24.37 -98.23
CA LEU A 694 -38.14 23.49 -98.61
C LEU A 694 -39.41 24.31 -98.92
N GLN A 695 -39.79 25.24 -98.05
CA GLN A 695 -40.92 26.15 -98.29
C GLN A 695 -40.74 27.05 -99.53
N ARG A 696 -39.51 27.30 -99.99
CA ARG A 696 -39.25 28.01 -101.25
C ARG A 696 -39.40 27.06 -102.45
N ALA A 697 -38.95 25.81 -102.35
CA ALA A 697 -39.12 24.79 -103.39
C ALA A 697 -40.61 24.50 -103.63
N GLU A 698 -41.39 24.21 -102.57
CA GLU A 698 -42.85 24.03 -102.65
C GLU A 698 -43.55 25.20 -103.37
N ARG A 699 -43.15 26.43 -103.06
CA ARG A 699 -43.69 27.65 -103.70
C ARG A 699 -43.28 27.80 -105.16
N THR A 700 -42.11 27.31 -105.59
CA THR A 700 -41.72 27.34 -107.00
C THR A 700 -42.38 26.22 -107.79
N GLU A 701 -42.54 25.03 -107.23
CA GLU A 701 -43.28 23.93 -107.85
C GLU A 701 -44.76 24.25 -108.01
N ARG A 702 -45.40 24.80 -106.98
CA ARG A 702 -46.80 25.27 -107.05
C ARG A 702 -47.00 26.39 -108.08
N LYS A 703 -45.97 27.19 -108.37
CA LYS A 703 -45.96 28.15 -109.49
C LYS A 703 -45.73 27.49 -110.86
N ARG A 704 -44.95 26.40 -110.93
CA ARG A 704 -44.75 25.62 -112.17
C ARG A 704 -46.03 24.88 -112.57
N THR A 705 -46.73 24.25 -111.62
CA THR A 705 -47.99 23.53 -111.89
C THR A 705 -49.10 24.46 -112.36
N ILE A 706 -49.25 25.65 -111.73
CA ILE A 706 -50.19 26.68 -112.20
C ILE A 706 -49.86 27.10 -113.64
N LYS A 707 -48.60 27.48 -113.94
CA LYS A 707 -48.20 27.85 -115.31
C LYS A 707 -48.44 26.75 -116.34
N HIS A 708 -48.26 25.47 -115.97
CA HIS A 708 -48.54 24.35 -116.87
C HIS A 708 -50.05 24.14 -117.08
N TYR A 709 -50.88 24.41 -116.08
CA TYR A 709 -52.33 24.40 -116.20
C TYR A 709 -52.81 25.53 -117.13
N ASP A 710 -52.35 26.76 -116.90
CA ASP A 710 -52.70 27.93 -117.72
C ASP A 710 -52.30 27.73 -119.19
N ALA A 711 -51.09 27.23 -119.44
CA ALA A 711 -50.62 26.91 -120.80
C ALA A 711 -51.45 25.82 -121.49
N LYS A 712 -52.03 24.87 -120.74
CA LYS A 712 -52.95 23.86 -121.29
C LYS A 712 -54.30 24.50 -121.65
N VAL A 713 -54.81 25.42 -120.83
CA VAL A 713 -56.06 26.16 -121.11
C VAL A 713 -55.92 27.03 -122.35
N GLU A 714 -54.79 27.74 -122.54
CA GLU A 714 -54.57 28.55 -123.74
C GLU A 714 -54.40 27.72 -125.02
N ARG A 715 -53.82 26.52 -124.95
CA ARG A 715 -53.82 25.59 -126.10
C ARG A 715 -55.22 25.19 -126.53
N ILE A 716 -56.06 24.76 -125.58
CA ILE A 716 -57.46 24.35 -125.85
C ILE A 716 -58.26 25.51 -126.46
N LYS A 717 -58.03 26.76 -126.00
CA LYS A 717 -58.62 27.96 -126.62
C LYS A 717 -58.14 28.17 -128.06
N ALA A 718 -56.84 28.05 -128.31
CA ALA A 718 -56.26 28.23 -129.65
C ALA A 718 -56.78 27.18 -130.65
N GLU A 719 -56.83 25.91 -130.23
CA GLU A 719 -57.40 24.78 -130.98
C GLU A 719 -58.88 25.07 -131.35
N ASN A 720 -59.70 25.46 -130.37
CA ASN A 720 -61.11 25.86 -130.58
C ASN A 720 -61.29 27.08 -131.52
N VAL A 721 -60.29 27.96 -131.63
CA VAL A 721 -60.33 29.09 -132.58
C VAL A 721 -59.94 28.62 -133.97
N GLN A 722 -58.92 27.76 -134.10
CA GLN A 722 -58.51 27.19 -135.39
C GLN A 722 -59.63 26.39 -136.04
N GLU A 723 -60.29 25.49 -135.31
CA GLU A 723 -61.45 24.71 -135.80
C GLU A 723 -62.56 25.61 -136.37
N LYS A 724 -62.90 26.71 -135.67
CA LYS A 724 -63.90 27.68 -136.11
C LYS A 724 -63.47 28.45 -137.35
N THR A 725 -62.17 28.78 -137.49
CA THR A 725 -61.66 29.41 -138.73
C THR A 725 -61.67 28.44 -139.91
N GLU A 726 -61.36 27.16 -139.68
CA GLU A 726 -61.44 26.13 -140.72
C GLU A 726 -62.88 25.87 -141.17
N GLU A 727 -63.86 25.81 -140.26
CA GLU A 727 -65.27 25.72 -140.64
C GLU A 727 -65.69 26.89 -141.53
N LEU A 728 -65.29 28.11 -141.18
CA LEU A 728 -65.61 29.31 -141.96
C LEU A 728 -64.91 29.29 -143.33
N ALA A 729 -63.72 28.72 -143.45
CA ALA A 729 -63.05 28.52 -144.73
C ALA A 729 -63.79 27.48 -145.59
N LYS A 730 -64.12 26.31 -145.02
CA LYS A 730 -64.88 25.22 -145.67
C LYS A 730 -66.27 25.69 -146.13
N LYS A 731 -66.95 26.54 -145.35
CA LYS A 731 -68.23 27.16 -145.72
C LYS A 731 -68.08 28.18 -146.86
N LYS A 732 -66.97 28.93 -146.94
CA LYS A 732 -66.71 29.89 -148.03
C LYS A 732 -66.38 29.22 -149.36
N THR A 733 -65.57 28.16 -149.38
CA THR A 733 -65.22 27.46 -150.63
C THR A 733 -66.44 26.80 -151.28
N LEU A 734 -67.33 26.22 -150.47
CA LEU A 734 -68.55 25.55 -150.93
C LEU A 734 -69.56 26.53 -151.57
N VAL A 735 -69.64 27.78 -151.08
CA VAL A 735 -70.44 28.85 -151.70
C VAL A 735 -69.84 29.34 -153.03
N LEU A 736 -68.52 29.31 -153.19
CA LEU A 736 -67.86 29.72 -154.44
C LEU A 736 -68.05 28.70 -155.57
N THR A 737 -67.99 27.39 -155.28
CA THR A 737 -68.21 26.34 -156.29
C THR A 737 -69.67 26.27 -156.75
N GLU A 738 -70.64 26.43 -155.83
CA GLU A 738 -72.06 26.62 -156.15
C GLU A 738 -72.28 27.79 -157.13
N ARG A 739 -71.65 28.94 -156.85
CA ARG A 739 -71.79 30.15 -157.66
C ARG A 739 -71.23 29.99 -159.08
N GLN A 740 -70.07 29.37 -159.23
CA GLN A 740 -69.47 29.06 -160.54
C GLN A 740 -70.35 28.10 -161.36
N ARG A 741 -70.99 27.11 -160.70
CA ARG A 741 -71.99 26.22 -161.33
C ARG A 741 -73.18 26.99 -161.91
N MET A 742 -73.71 27.95 -161.14
CA MET A 742 -74.86 28.78 -161.53
C MET A 742 -74.53 29.74 -162.68
N GLU A 743 -73.30 30.25 -162.74
CA GLU A 743 -72.83 31.13 -163.82
C GLU A 743 -72.60 30.35 -165.14
N HIS A 744 -72.00 29.16 -165.08
CA HIS A 744 -71.85 28.27 -166.25
C HIS A 744 -73.20 27.76 -166.78
N ALA A 745 -74.17 27.50 -165.90
CA ALA A 745 -75.54 27.13 -166.30
C ALA A 745 -76.29 28.28 -167.00
N ARG A 746 -76.01 29.54 -166.62
CA ARG A 746 -76.58 30.72 -167.29
C ARG A 746 -76.03 30.93 -168.70
N GLN A 747 -74.72 30.77 -168.90
CA GLN A 747 -74.09 30.95 -170.22
C GLN A 747 -74.62 29.94 -171.26
N ALA A 748 -74.77 28.67 -170.87
CA ALA A 748 -75.34 27.63 -171.74
C ALA A 748 -76.83 27.84 -172.10
N LEU A 749 -77.55 28.68 -171.35
CA LEU A 749 -78.95 29.06 -171.65
C LEU A 749 -79.04 30.25 -172.63
N THR A 750 -78.06 31.16 -172.62
CA THR A 750 -78.08 32.35 -173.49
C THR A 750 -77.78 32.07 -174.96
N GLU A 751 -77.05 31.00 -175.28
CA GLU A 751 -76.65 30.68 -176.66
C GLU A 751 -77.75 30.02 -177.51
N ARG A 752 -78.85 29.56 -176.89
CA ARG A 752 -79.76 28.59 -177.52
C ARG A 752 -81.16 29.11 -177.87
N ASP A 753 -81.61 30.22 -177.28
CA ASP A 753 -82.95 30.79 -177.53
C ASP A 753 -83.02 32.28 -177.10
N PRO A 754 -82.70 33.26 -177.98
CA PRO A 754 -82.48 34.65 -177.57
C PRO A 754 -83.73 35.38 -177.05
N TYR A 755 -84.93 34.89 -177.33
CA TYR A 755 -86.19 35.56 -176.93
C TYR A 755 -86.62 35.25 -175.49
N LYS A 756 -86.07 34.22 -174.83
CA LYS A 756 -86.40 33.86 -173.43
C LYS A 756 -85.49 34.51 -172.38
N ALA A 757 -84.38 35.12 -172.78
CA ALA A 757 -83.41 35.73 -171.86
C ALA A 757 -83.93 36.98 -171.10
N SER A 758 -85.06 37.55 -171.53
CA SER A 758 -85.61 38.82 -171.05
C SER A 758 -86.39 38.75 -169.73
N LEU A 759 -86.66 37.56 -169.16
CA LEU A 759 -87.62 37.40 -168.06
C LEU A 759 -87.04 36.96 -166.69
N THR A 760 -85.74 36.75 -166.54
CA THR A 760 -85.15 36.13 -165.32
C THR A 760 -83.96 36.88 -164.71
N LEU A 761 -84.13 38.19 -164.47
CA LEU A 761 -83.22 39.02 -163.67
C LEU A 761 -83.81 39.29 -162.26
N PRO A 762 -83.29 38.65 -161.19
CA PRO A 762 -83.73 38.95 -159.83
C PRO A 762 -83.16 40.30 -159.35
N LEU A 763 -84.06 41.19 -158.91
CA LEU A 763 -83.76 42.55 -158.46
C LEU A 763 -82.91 42.59 -157.18
N ARG A 764 -81.63 42.99 -157.27
CA ARG A 764 -80.99 43.70 -156.14
C ARG A 764 -79.77 44.56 -156.47
N GLU A 765 -79.95 45.63 -157.25
CA GLU A 765 -79.12 46.84 -157.09
C GLU A 765 -79.84 48.08 -157.66
N ARG A 766 -80.28 48.96 -156.75
CA ARG A 766 -80.65 50.36 -157.03
C ARG A 766 -80.13 51.21 -155.87
N PRO A 767 -79.50 52.37 -156.12
CA PRO A 767 -79.03 53.24 -155.06
C PRO A 767 -80.19 53.91 -154.31
N LYS A 768 -79.97 54.27 -153.04
CA LYS A 768 -80.75 55.27 -152.32
C LYS A 768 -79.82 56.21 -151.55
N SER A 769 -80.22 57.48 -151.53
CA SER A 769 -79.49 58.64 -151.01
C SER A 769 -79.67 58.85 -149.48
N PRO A 770 -78.82 59.69 -148.83
CA PRO A 770 -78.82 59.93 -147.38
C PRO A 770 -79.89 60.95 -146.92
N PRO A 771 -80.02 61.24 -145.61
CA PRO A 771 -79.45 62.53 -145.14
C PRO A 771 -78.94 62.61 -143.67
N THR A 772 -78.05 63.60 -143.44
CA THR A 772 -77.86 64.47 -142.25
C THR A 772 -77.78 63.93 -140.80
N SER A 773 -76.57 64.07 -140.22
CA SER A 773 -76.21 64.97 -139.10
C SER A 773 -77.19 65.25 -137.93
N LYS A 774 -76.67 65.14 -136.70
CA LYS A 774 -76.69 66.23 -135.69
C LYS A 774 -75.67 66.03 -134.56
N MET A 775 -75.31 67.12 -133.88
CA MET A 775 -74.53 67.10 -132.63
C MET A 775 -75.39 66.64 -131.44
N ARG A 776 -74.83 65.79 -130.58
CA ARG A 776 -74.53 66.17 -129.19
C ARG A 776 -73.32 65.38 -128.67
#